data_AF-A0A661SA58-F1
#
_entry.id   AF-A0A661SA58-F1
#
_cell.length_a   1.000
_cell.length_b   1.000
_cell.length_c   1.000
_cell.angle_alpha   90.00
_cell.angle_beta   90.00
_cell.angle_gamma   90.00
#
_symmetry.space_group_name_H-M   'P 1'
#
loop_
_entity.id
_entity.type
_entity.pdbx_description
1 polymer ?
#
loop_
_entity_poly.entity_id
_entity_poly.type
_entity_poly.pdbx_seq_one_letter_code
_entity_poly.pdbx_strand_id
1 'polypeptide(L)'
;IYVKYPQAVPLKYAIDADHCIYFQKKKCKACEKFCPTGAILFDDKPKELNIKVGSIIMAAGVDVFNPVIRDIYGYRNSPNVVTSLEFERILSATGPYGGHLVRPSDKKEPQKIAWIQCVGSRDVHEGAKSYCSAVCCTYAIKEAIVAKEHSKNGLDAAIYYIDLRTHGKDFERYYYRARDEAGVRFIKSRISNITPVRDTGNLIIRHVDESGRRVEEEFDMVVLSVGLCVSDKTLALAEKLGVQLDPHHFVATNSFEPVKTSRPGIFTCGALESPKDIPQSVIESSACAAVVESTLAEVRGTMTRTKEIPQEIDVSGQPPRIGVFVCHCGTNIAGIVNIDEVVEYAKSLPGVVFVESNLFSCSQDTQEKMTKVIEEQNLNRVVVAACTPRTHEPLFQETLVNAGINKYLFEMVNIRNQCSWVHSDDPEAATEKAKDLLRMAVAKVGLLEPLAQPVIEITQSALVIGGGIAGMAAAKNLAEQGYHVYLIEKSDTLGGQARKLHETWQGESVRQNLTNLIGEIQESGNIEVFLKTELTHVEGFVGNFKSTIRCNDEEKVLEHGVAIIATGASELKPDGYLYGEDPRVLTGLELDERLIKNDASLRDVKSAVFVQCVGSRIPERPYCSKVCCTHSIKNALELKKINPEIEVFIVYRDIRTYGLREELYREAREKGIIFVRYDFDKGIAVRRAGDELQIAFTGYILKREITIQADMVILASAIVAPKENKIAQMFKLPVNDDGFFVEAHVKLRPIDFATDGVFVCGLAHSPKPVDEAIAQGLGAASRAVTFLSKGKILGDAIVSKINPETCVGCQGCLEVCPFGAITYIEDRHICQVNEALCKGCGACAATCPSSSVELFGFRPKQLLAQVDKAFAI
;
A
#
# COMPACT_ATOMS: atom_id res chain seq x y z
N ILE A 1 24.51 26.04 3.49
CA ILE A 1 24.67 24.86 2.61
C ILE A 1 24.04 23.68 3.33
N TYR A 2 23.19 22.91 2.68
CA TYR A 2 22.43 21.84 3.33
C TYR A 2 22.15 20.71 2.34
N VAL A 3 21.89 19.53 2.88
CA VAL A 3 21.19 18.44 2.19
C VAL A 3 19.85 18.28 2.89
N LYS A 4 18.77 18.06 2.14
CA LYS A 4 17.40 18.10 2.71
C LYS A 4 17.19 17.07 3.81
N TYR A 5 17.70 15.85 3.60
CA TYR A 5 17.74 14.75 4.57
C TYR A 5 18.75 13.68 4.08
N PRO A 6 19.20 12.74 4.94
CA PRO A 6 20.31 11.82 4.60
C PRO A 6 20.07 10.87 3.40
N GLN A 7 18.82 10.64 2.99
CA GLN A 7 18.46 9.81 1.84
C GLN A 7 17.79 10.61 0.72
N ALA A 8 18.09 11.91 0.61
CA ALA A 8 17.60 12.72 -0.50
C ALA A 8 18.06 12.13 -1.85
N VAL A 9 17.18 12.15 -2.85
CA VAL A 9 17.49 11.73 -4.22
C VAL A 9 17.18 12.90 -5.16
N PRO A 10 18.19 13.44 -5.89
CA PRO A 10 19.61 13.10 -5.81
C PRO A 10 20.23 13.56 -4.47
N LEU A 11 21.22 12.82 -3.94
CA LEU A 11 21.88 13.16 -2.66
C LEU A 11 22.92 14.27 -2.90
N LYS A 12 22.44 15.48 -3.18
CA LYS A 12 23.26 16.65 -3.49
C LYS A 12 22.99 17.78 -2.50
N TYR A 13 24.05 18.53 -2.20
CA TYR A 13 23.96 19.73 -1.37
C TYR A 13 23.41 20.90 -2.18
N ALA A 14 22.64 21.76 -1.50
CA ALA A 14 22.16 23.04 -2.01
C ALA A 14 22.68 24.19 -1.15
N ILE A 15 22.91 25.34 -1.77
CA ILE A 15 23.21 26.59 -1.06
C ILE A 15 21.91 27.38 -0.96
N ASP A 16 21.44 27.55 0.28
CA ASP A 16 20.35 28.47 0.55
C ASP A 16 20.85 29.91 0.43
N ALA A 17 20.41 30.60 -0.63
CA ALA A 17 20.83 31.96 -0.93
C ALA A 17 20.39 32.95 0.15
N ASP A 18 19.22 32.72 0.75
CA ASP A 18 18.60 33.63 1.71
C ASP A 18 19.32 33.65 3.05
N HIS A 19 20.13 32.62 3.36
CA HIS A 19 20.92 32.53 4.59
C HIS A 19 22.44 32.51 4.33
N CYS A 20 22.88 32.47 3.08
CA CYS A 20 24.30 32.40 2.74
C CYS A 20 25.01 33.75 2.91
N ILE A 21 26.03 33.78 3.75
CA ILE A 21 26.85 34.97 4.02
C ILE A 21 27.55 35.49 2.74
N TYR A 22 27.90 34.63 1.79
CA TYR A 22 28.44 35.08 0.50
C TYR A 22 27.40 35.86 -0.30
N PHE A 23 26.18 35.32 -0.44
CA PHE A 23 25.14 35.96 -1.24
C PHE A 23 24.63 37.25 -0.57
N GLN A 24 24.47 37.24 0.74
CA GLN A 24 24.01 38.41 1.50
C GLN A 24 25.09 39.50 1.65
N LYS A 25 26.34 39.11 1.97
CA LYS A 25 27.38 40.05 2.45
C LYS A 25 28.69 40.00 1.66
N LYS A 26 28.84 39.09 0.69
CA LYS A 26 30.05 38.88 -0.14
C LYS A 26 31.32 38.58 0.67
N LYS A 27 31.20 37.95 1.85
CA LYS A 27 32.33 37.78 2.80
C LYS A 27 32.87 36.36 3.00
N CYS A 28 32.09 35.30 2.74
CA CYS A 28 32.48 33.94 3.14
C CYS A 28 32.38 32.94 1.98
N LYS A 29 33.50 32.34 1.58
CA LYS A 29 33.57 31.25 0.57
C LYS A 29 34.09 29.93 1.16
N ALA A 30 33.89 29.71 2.46
CA ALA A 30 34.45 28.55 3.16
C ALA A 30 34.02 27.20 2.54
N CYS A 31 32.76 27.07 2.14
CA CYS A 31 32.27 25.82 1.53
C CYS A 31 32.98 25.48 0.20
N GLU A 32 33.33 26.48 -0.61
CA GLU A 32 34.12 26.30 -1.83
C GLU A 32 35.54 25.85 -1.49
N LYS A 33 36.18 26.52 -0.52
CA LYS A 33 37.54 26.18 -0.07
C LYS A 33 37.66 24.73 0.45
N PHE A 34 36.66 24.24 1.18
CA PHE A 34 36.70 22.91 1.81
C PHE A 34 36.10 21.79 0.95
N CYS A 35 35.55 22.10 -0.23
CA CYS A 35 34.99 21.10 -1.13
C CYS A 35 36.10 20.48 -1.98
N PRO A 36 36.50 19.22 -1.75
CA PRO A 36 37.62 18.60 -2.48
C PRO A 36 37.32 18.35 -3.96
N THR A 37 36.04 18.32 -4.33
CA THR A 37 35.59 18.07 -5.71
C THR A 37 35.36 19.34 -6.53
N GLY A 38 35.47 20.53 -5.91
CA GLY A 38 35.21 21.80 -6.60
C GLY A 38 33.76 22.00 -7.03
N ALA A 39 32.80 21.28 -6.44
CA ALA A 39 31.39 21.30 -6.86
C ALA A 39 30.62 22.59 -6.47
N ILE A 40 31.21 23.48 -5.68
CA ILE A 40 30.57 24.71 -5.22
C ILE A 40 30.68 25.79 -6.29
N LEU A 41 29.55 26.12 -6.91
CA LEU A 41 29.45 27.16 -7.94
C LEU A 41 28.55 28.29 -7.42
N PHE A 42 29.15 29.43 -7.05
CA PHE A 42 28.40 30.58 -6.54
C PHE A 42 27.72 31.41 -7.65
N ASP A 43 28.07 31.17 -8.90
CA ASP A 43 27.57 31.84 -10.09
C ASP A 43 26.52 31.01 -10.86
N ASP A 44 26.15 29.83 -10.34
CA ASP A 44 25.09 29.01 -10.91
C ASP A 44 23.74 29.75 -10.85
N LYS A 45 22.98 29.68 -11.94
CA LYS A 45 21.75 30.46 -12.16
C LYS A 45 20.61 29.54 -12.58
N PRO A 46 19.35 29.90 -12.25
CA PRO A 46 18.20 29.22 -12.80
C PRO A 46 18.29 29.14 -14.33
N LYS A 47 18.05 27.95 -14.89
CA LYS A 47 18.04 27.69 -16.33
C LYS A 47 16.61 27.41 -16.76
N GLU A 48 16.17 28.06 -17.82
CA GLU A 48 14.91 27.74 -18.48
C GLU A 48 15.17 26.63 -19.52
N LEU A 49 14.38 25.57 -19.44
CA LEU A 49 14.46 24.42 -20.35
C LEU A 49 13.13 24.27 -21.08
N ASN A 50 13.19 24.18 -22.40
CA ASN A 50 12.03 23.87 -23.22
C ASN A 50 12.01 22.38 -23.52
N ILE A 51 11.04 21.66 -22.93
CA ILE A 51 10.87 20.22 -23.09
C ILE A 51 9.55 19.97 -23.81
N LYS A 52 9.59 19.25 -24.93
CA LYS A 52 8.39 18.83 -25.65
C LYS A 52 7.85 17.56 -25.01
N VAL A 53 6.61 17.61 -24.52
CA VAL A 53 5.91 16.47 -23.88
C VAL A 53 4.56 16.22 -24.54
N GLY A 54 4.11 14.97 -24.56
CA GLY A 54 2.77 14.58 -25.04
C GLY A 54 1.69 14.65 -23.96
N SER A 55 2.07 14.44 -22.70
CA SER A 55 1.19 14.43 -21.54
C SER A 55 1.88 15.01 -20.31
N ILE A 56 1.11 15.57 -19.37
CA ILE A 56 1.58 16.12 -18.09
C ILE A 56 0.86 15.41 -16.94
N ILE A 57 1.60 15.01 -15.91
CA ILE A 57 1.05 14.47 -14.66
C ILE A 57 1.30 15.45 -13.52
N MET A 58 0.23 15.91 -12.88
CA MET A 58 0.29 16.74 -11.68
C MET A 58 0.33 15.84 -10.45
N ALA A 59 1.50 15.75 -9.81
CA ALA A 59 1.74 14.95 -8.60
C ALA A 59 2.42 15.79 -7.50
N ALA A 60 2.03 17.06 -7.36
CA ALA A 60 2.66 18.01 -6.44
C ALA A 60 2.40 17.70 -4.95
N GLY A 61 1.49 16.77 -4.64
CA GLY A 61 1.11 16.42 -3.27
C GLY A 61 0.27 17.51 -2.59
N VAL A 62 0.39 17.57 -1.27
CA VAL A 62 -0.36 18.47 -0.37
C VAL A 62 0.55 18.97 0.76
N ASP A 63 0.11 20.04 1.40
CA ASP A 63 0.66 20.54 2.66
C ASP A 63 -0.18 20.08 3.86
N VAL A 64 0.34 20.32 5.06
CA VAL A 64 -0.40 20.12 6.32
C VAL A 64 -1.03 21.42 6.79
N PHE A 65 -2.18 21.31 7.46
CA PHE A 65 -2.84 22.45 8.08
C PHE A 65 -1.91 23.11 9.11
N ASN A 66 -1.83 24.44 9.05
CA ASN A 66 -1.03 25.21 9.98
C ASN A 66 -1.88 25.63 11.20
N PRO A 67 -1.66 25.05 12.40
CA PRO A 67 -2.43 25.38 13.61
C PRO A 67 -2.22 26.82 14.08
N VAL A 68 -1.18 27.52 13.59
CA VAL A 68 -0.95 28.95 13.85
C VAL A 68 -2.11 29.80 13.34
N ILE A 69 -2.82 29.40 12.28
CA ILE A 69 -3.97 30.14 11.73
C ILE A 69 -5.05 30.30 12.80
N ARG A 70 -5.25 29.25 13.62
CA ARG A 70 -6.21 29.24 14.71
C ARG A 70 -5.67 28.47 15.91
N ASP A 71 -4.97 29.19 16.77
CA ASP A 71 -4.25 28.59 17.89
C ASP A 71 -5.12 28.39 19.15
N ILE A 72 -6.15 27.55 19.05
CA ILE A 72 -6.99 27.17 20.21
C ILE A 72 -6.32 26.13 21.12
N TYR A 73 -5.28 25.46 20.63
CA TYR A 73 -4.59 24.38 21.33
C TYR A 73 -3.26 24.81 21.98
N GLY A 74 -2.90 26.10 21.90
CA GLY A 74 -1.70 26.63 22.52
C GLY A 74 -0.39 26.24 21.84
N TYR A 75 -0.44 25.90 20.56
CA TYR A 75 0.70 25.55 19.70
C TYR A 75 1.79 26.64 19.69
N ARG A 76 1.45 27.93 19.61
CA ARG A 76 2.43 29.02 19.66
C ARG A 76 3.01 29.24 21.06
N ASN A 77 2.25 28.83 22.09
CA ASN A 77 2.52 29.20 23.47
C ASN A 77 3.22 28.10 24.27
N SER A 78 3.26 26.86 23.76
CA SER A 78 3.95 25.75 24.41
C SER A 78 4.75 24.91 23.41
N PRO A 79 6.07 24.72 23.63
CA PRO A 79 6.90 23.84 22.80
C PRO A 79 6.53 22.35 22.94
N ASN A 80 5.70 21.99 23.93
CA ASN A 80 5.26 20.62 24.15
C ASN A 80 3.97 20.27 23.39
N VAL A 81 3.39 21.26 22.70
CA VAL A 81 2.32 21.04 21.72
C VAL A 81 2.97 21.00 20.35
N VAL A 82 3.01 19.83 19.73
CA VAL A 82 3.64 19.61 18.41
C VAL A 82 2.59 19.15 17.41
N THR A 83 2.81 19.39 16.12
CA THR A 83 2.03 18.75 15.06
C THR A 83 2.44 17.28 14.90
N SER A 84 1.56 16.46 14.31
CA SER A 84 1.90 15.08 13.94
C SER A 84 3.13 15.01 13.05
N LEU A 85 3.29 15.92 12.09
CA LEU A 85 4.47 15.93 11.22
C LEU A 85 5.77 16.28 11.98
N GLU A 86 5.71 17.18 12.95
CA GLU A 86 6.86 17.43 13.84
C GLU A 86 7.16 16.22 14.73
N PHE A 87 6.13 15.56 15.26
CA PHE A 87 6.28 14.34 16.04
C PHE A 87 6.92 13.20 15.23
N GLU A 88 6.55 13.04 13.96
CA GLU A 88 7.22 12.13 13.02
C GLU A 88 8.71 12.47 12.87
N ARG A 89 9.08 13.76 12.86
CA ARG A 89 10.49 14.16 12.86
C ARG A 89 11.17 13.86 14.19
N ILE A 90 10.47 13.96 15.32
CA ILE A 90 11.03 13.58 16.64
C ILE A 90 11.42 12.10 16.65
N LEU A 91 10.50 11.23 16.23
CA LEU A 91 10.68 9.78 16.22
C LEU A 91 11.55 9.26 15.05
N SER A 92 11.87 10.10 14.07
CA SER A 92 12.70 9.68 12.95
C SER A 92 14.16 9.51 13.36
N ALA A 93 14.77 8.38 12.97
CA ALA A 93 16.22 8.14 13.15
C ALA A 93 17.11 9.20 12.45
N THR A 94 16.61 9.84 11.39
CA THR A 94 17.27 10.97 10.70
C THR A 94 16.70 12.33 11.14
N GLY A 95 15.92 12.33 12.21
CA GLY A 95 15.33 13.49 12.84
C GLY A 95 16.31 14.28 13.70
N PRO A 96 15.90 15.47 14.18
CA PRO A 96 16.72 16.31 15.05
C PRO A 96 17.13 15.63 16.38
N TYR A 97 16.41 14.58 16.79
CA TYR A 97 16.65 13.86 18.04
C TYR A 97 17.12 12.41 17.82
N GLY A 98 17.53 12.04 16.60
CA GLY A 98 18.07 10.70 16.30
C GLY A 98 17.10 9.54 16.54
N GLY A 99 15.79 9.82 16.59
CA GLY A 99 14.73 8.83 16.87
C GLY A 99 14.41 8.64 18.35
N HIS A 100 15.04 9.41 19.25
CA HIS A 100 14.70 9.36 20.67
C HIS A 100 13.40 10.13 20.94
N LEU A 101 12.46 9.48 21.63
CA LEU A 101 11.21 10.10 22.07
C LEU A 101 11.52 11.13 23.15
N VAL A 102 11.49 12.41 22.78
CA VAL A 102 11.85 13.51 23.68
C VAL A 102 10.86 14.65 23.62
N ARG A 103 10.68 15.30 24.77
CA ARG A 103 9.92 16.52 24.93
C ARG A 103 10.74 17.73 24.44
N PRO A 104 10.21 18.59 23.54
CA PRO A 104 11.00 19.68 22.95
C PRO A 104 11.49 20.73 23.95
N SER A 105 10.72 21.02 25.02
CA SER A 105 11.08 22.01 26.03
C SER A 105 12.34 21.67 26.82
N ASP A 106 12.45 20.44 27.33
CA ASP A 106 13.48 20.06 28.32
C ASP A 106 14.25 18.78 27.96
N LYS A 107 13.96 18.19 26.79
CA LYS A 107 14.59 16.98 26.24
C LYS A 107 14.41 15.72 27.10
N LYS A 108 13.45 15.72 28.04
CA LYS A 108 13.10 14.52 28.81
C LYS A 108 12.17 13.60 28.02
N GLU A 109 12.21 12.31 28.33
CA GLU A 109 11.29 11.34 27.76
C GLU A 109 9.88 11.52 28.36
N PRO A 110 8.84 11.81 27.55
CA PRO A 110 7.47 11.93 28.03
C PRO A 110 6.95 10.57 28.51
N GLN A 111 6.27 10.55 29.66
CA GLN A 111 5.58 9.38 30.21
C GLN A 111 4.12 9.33 29.77
N LYS A 112 3.56 10.47 29.32
CA LYS A 112 2.15 10.59 28.96
C LYS A 112 1.92 11.54 27.78
N ILE A 113 1.34 11.04 26.69
CA ILE A 113 1.11 11.80 25.45
C ILE A 113 -0.37 11.70 25.02
N ALA A 114 -0.94 12.84 24.59
CA ALA A 114 -2.26 12.89 23.96
C ALA A 114 -2.17 13.25 22.47
N TRP A 115 -2.94 12.56 21.62
CA TRP A 115 -3.16 12.91 20.22
C TRP A 115 -4.55 13.51 20.03
N ILE A 116 -4.62 14.69 19.42
CA ILE A 116 -5.88 15.40 19.17
C ILE A 116 -6.27 15.25 17.71
N GLN A 117 -7.39 14.59 17.43
CA GLN A 117 -7.86 14.36 16.07
C GLN A 117 -8.57 15.59 15.47
N CYS A 118 -8.66 15.59 14.14
CA CYS A 118 -9.41 16.58 13.34
C CYS A 118 -8.89 18.02 13.49
N VAL A 119 -7.58 18.21 13.71
CA VAL A 119 -7.01 19.56 13.79
C VAL A 119 -6.94 20.18 12.40
N GLY A 120 -7.79 21.16 12.13
CA GLY A 120 -7.89 21.82 10.81
C GLY A 120 -8.77 21.09 9.79
N SER A 121 -9.40 19.98 10.17
CA SER A 121 -10.31 19.19 9.33
C SER A 121 -11.67 19.05 10.02
N ARG A 122 -12.72 18.80 9.23
CA ARG A 122 -14.10 18.69 9.73
C ARG A 122 -14.49 19.89 10.59
N ASP A 123 -14.02 21.07 10.17
CA ASP A 123 -14.21 22.32 10.87
C ASP A 123 -14.54 23.44 9.89
N VAL A 124 -15.59 24.22 10.21
CA VAL A 124 -16.16 25.27 9.35
C VAL A 124 -15.74 26.68 9.78
N HIS A 125 -14.91 26.78 10.80
CA HIS A 125 -14.34 28.06 11.20
C HIS A 125 -13.32 28.54 10.18
N GLU A 126 -13.13 29.85 10.13
CA GLU A 126 -12.24 30.51 9.18
C GLU A 126 -10.83 29.89 9.17
N GLY A 127 -10.31 29.62 7.97
CA GLY A 127 -9.01 29.00 7.73
C GLY A 127 -8.97 27.47 7.85
N ALA A 128 -9.93 26.85 8.54
CA ALA A 128 -10.02 25.39 8.62
C ALA A 128 -10.69 24.77 7.38
N LYS A 129 -10.73 23.43 7.33
CA LYS A 129 -11.30 22.67 6.21
C LYS A 129 -12.51 21.87 6.67
N SER A 130 -13.63 22.00 5.95
CA SER A 130 -14.87 21.29 6.27
C SER A 130 -14.81 19.79 5.97
N TYR A 131 -13.91 19.37 5.07
CA TYR A 131 -13.70 17.97 4.72
C TYR A 131 -12.84 17.20 5.74
N CYS A 132 -12.84 15.87 5.61
CA CYS A 132 -11.98 14.99 6.37
C CYS A 132 -10.67 14.75 5.63
N SER A 133 -9.53 14.83 6.31
CA SER A 133 -8.23 14.58 5.66
C SER A 133 -7.85 13.09 5.53
N ALA A 134 -8.79 12.17 5.80
CA ALA A 134 -8.73 10.71 5.60
C ALA A 134 -7.64 9.91 6.35
N VAL A 135 -6.48 10.50 6.65
CA VAL A 135 -5.29 9.79 7.17
C VAL A 135 -5.02 10.04 8.65
N CYS A 136 -5.64 11.06 9.25
CA CYS A 136 -5.29 11.51 10.61
C CYS A 136 -5.48 10.44 11.68
N CYS A 137 -6.60 9.71 11.61
CA CYS A 137 -6.88 8.66 12.58
C CYS A 137 -5.84 7.53 12.54
N THR A 138 -5.35 7.18 11.34
CA THR A 138 -4.47 6.02 11.17
C THR A 138 -3.01 6.37 11.45
N TYR A 139 -2.53 7.57 11.05
CA TYR A 139 -1.18 7.98 11.46
C TYR A 139 -1.09 8.20 12.97
N ALA A 140 -2.14 8.68 13.64
CA ALA A 140 -2.10 8.89 15.08
C ALA A 140 -2.06 7.56 15.85
N ILE A 141 -2.80 6.55 15.39
CA ILE A 141 -2.69 5.17 15.90
C ILE A 141 -1.25 4.66 15.73
N LYS A 142 -0.67 4.87 14.54
CA LYS A 142 0.69 4.46 14.23
C LYS A 142 1.71 5.17 15.12
N GLU A 143 1.63 6.49 15.23
CA GLU A 143 2.48 7.29 16.10
C GLU A 143 2.38 6.87 17.56
N ALA A 144 1.17 6.60 18.06
CA ALA A 144 0.97 6.13 19.43
C ALA A 144 1.63 4.77 19.68
N ILE A 145 1.44 3.79 18.80
CA ILE A 145 2.11 2.48 18.90
C ILE A 145 3.63 2.64 18.87
N VAL A 146 4.16 3.37 17.87
CA VAL A 146 5.60 3.55 17.70
C VAL A 146 6.21 4.31 18.87
N ALA A 147 5.50 5.30 19.43
CA ALA A 147 5.95 6.01 20.62
C ALA A 147 6.03 5.08 21.84
N LYS A 148 5.08 4.14 22.01
CA LYS A 148 5.15 3.11 23.07
C LYS A 148 6.33 2.17 22.86
N GLU A 149 6.61 1.76 21.62
CA GLU A 149 7.78 0.92 21.27
C GLU A 149 9.12 1.63 21.53
N HIS A 150 9.18 2.96 21.40
CA HIS A 150 10.39 3.75 21.64
C HIS A 150 10.55 4.19 23.11
N SER A 151 9.53 3.99 23.95
CA SER A 151 9.58 4.38 25.36
C SER A 151 10.19 3.29 26.22
N LYS A 152 11.10 3.68 27.13
CA LYS A 152 11.82 2.74 28.00
C LYS A 152 11.05 2.36 29.26
N ASN A 153 10.17 3.25 29.73
CA ASN A 153 9.51 3.14 31.03
C ASN A 153 8.00 2.93 30.95
N GLY A 154 7.49 2.56 29.76
CA GLY A 154 6.06 2.49 29.48
C GLY A 154 5.46 3.88 29.27
N LEU A 155 4.64 4.01 28.23
CA LEU A 155 4.01 5.27 27.84
C LEU A 155 2.48 5.17 27.95
N ASP A 156 1.85 6.11 28.66
CA ASP A 156 0.39 6.33 28.62
C ASP A 156 0.04 7.15 27.37
N ALA A 157 -0.59 6.49 26.40
CA ALA A 157 -0.98 7.09 25.13
C ALA A 157 -2.50 7.22 25.03
N ALA A 158 -3.00 8.43 24.79
CA ALA A 158 -4.42 8.71 24.62
C ALA A 158 -4.73 9.40 23.29
N ILE A 159 -5.72 8.91 22.54
CA ILE A 159 -6.20 9.50 21.29
C ILE A 159 -7.60 10.07 21.50
N TYR A 160 -7.72 11.39 21.42
CA TYR A 160 -9.00 12.12 21.52
C TYR A 160 -9.63 12.30 20.14
N TYR A 161 -10.82 11.73 19.93
CA TYR A 161 -11.44 11.65 18.61
C TYR A 161 -12.94 11.99 18.59
N ILE A 162 -13.45 12.37 17.40
CA ILE A 162 -14.88 12.54 17.14
C ILE A 162 -15.47 11.28 16.51
N ASP A 163 -14.92 10.81 15.39
CA ASP A 163 -15.23 9.52 14.77
C ASP A 163 -13.93 8.87 14.33
N LEU A 164 -13.78 7.56 14.57
CA LEU A 164 -12.59 6.84 14.16
C LEU A 164 -12.77 6.32 12.72
N ARG A 165 -11.91 6.77 11.80
CA ARG A 165 -12.00 6.51 10.35
C ARG A 165 -10.93 5.56 9.83
N THR A 166 -10.87 4.36 10.39
CA THR A 166 -9.97 3.26 10.00
C THR A 166 -10.56 2.42 8.87
N HIS A 167 -10.71 3.04 7.70
CA HIS A 167 -11.50 2.54 6.58
C HIS A 167 -10.70 1.75 5.52
N GLY A 168 -9.37 1.88 5.50
CA GLY A 168 -8.49 1.11 4.61
C GLY A 168 -8.44 -0.37 4.96
N LYS A 169 -7.91 -1.18 4.03
CA LYS A 169 -7.69 -2.61 4.25
C LYS A 169 -6.81 -2.81 5.49
N ASP A 170 -7.24 -3.71 6.37
CA ASP A 170 -6.60 -4.03 7.67
C ASP A 170 -6.48 -2.88 8.68
N PHE A 171 -6.96 -1.67 8.38
CA PHE A 171 -6.85 -0.54 9.31
C PHE A 171 -7.71 -0.70 10.56
N GLU A 172 -8.84 -1.42 10.46
CA GLU A 172 -9.66 -1.74 11.64
C GLU A 172 -8.95 -2.74 12.56
N ARG A 173 -8.31 -3.77 11.99
CA ARG A 173 -7.47 -4.71 12.76
C ARG A 173 -6.31 -3.98 13.43
N TYR A 174 -5.69 -3.03 12.72
CA TYR A 174 -4.63 -2.20 13.28
C TYR A 174 -5.11 -1.34 14.46
N TYR A 175 -6.34 -0.83 14.40
CA TYR A 175 -6.98 -0.17 15.54
C TYR A 175 -7.20 -1.11 16.73
N TYR A 176 -7.73 -2.32 16.49
CA TYR A 176 -7.89 -3.31 17.57
C TYR A 176 -6.55 -3.68 18.20
N ARG A 177 -5.49 -3.88 17.40
CA ARG A 177 -4.13 -4.08 17.91
C ARG A 177 -3.67 -2.94 18.82
N ALA A 178 -3.91 -1.69 18.41
CA ALA A 178 -3.55 -0.53 19.19
C ALA A 178 -4.27 -0.48 20.55
N ARG A 179 -5.57 -0.79 20.55
CA ARG A 179 -6.43 -0.74 21.74
C ARG A 179 -6.17 -1.91 22.68
N ASP A 180 -6.20 -3.12 22.15
CA ASP A 180 -6.29 -4.36 22.93
C ASP A 180 -4.92 -4.93 23.29
N GLU A 181 -3.93 -4.80 22.38
CA GLU A 181 -2.57 -5.33 22.61
C GLU A 181 -1.61 -4.24 23.09
N ALA A 182 -1.59 -3.08 22.43
CA ALA A 182 -0.69 -1.98 22.78
C ALA A 182 -1.24 -1.10 23.91
N GLY A 183 -2.50 -1.26 24.33
CA GLY A 183 -3.11 -0.48 25.43
C GLY A 183 -3.18 1.02 25.18
N VAL A 184 -3.42 1.45 23.93
CA VAL A 184 -3.68 2.86 23.58
C VAL A 184 -5.12 3.20 23.96
N ARG A 185 -5.34 4.29 24.68
CA ARG A 185 -6.66 4.75 25.09
C ARG A 185 -7.32 5.54 23.97
N PHE A 186 -8.58 5.23 23.65
CA PHE A 186 -9.36 5.96 22.65
C PHE A 186 -10.51 6.71 23.33
N ILE A 187 -10.42 8.02 23.38
CA ILE A 187 -11.37 8.87 24.13
C ILE A 187 -12.23 9.65 23.14
N LYS A 188 -13.54 9.35 23.11
CA LYS A 188 -14.51 10.02 22.24
C LYS A 188 -14.83 11.41 22.77
N SER A 189 -13.99 12.40 22.48
CA SER A 189 -14.24 13.79 22.85
C SER A 189 -13.56 14.76 21.89
N ARG A 190 -14.27 15.83 21.52
CA ARG A 190 -13.67 16.96 20.79
C ARG A 190 -13.08 17.93 21.81
N ILE A 191 -11.76 18.10 21.78
CA ILE A 191 -11.07 19.03 22.68
C ILE A 191 -11.32 20.47 22.23
N SER A 192 -11.67 21.33 23.18
CA SER A 192 -11.95 22.75 22.94
C SER A 192 -10.72 23.64 23.12
N ASN A 193 -9.88 23.34 24.11
CA ASN A 193 -8.63 24.03 24.38
C ASN A 193 -7.63 23.15 25.15
N ILE A 194 -6.38 23.59 25.19
CA ILE A 194 -5.31 22.98 25.98
C ILE A 194 -4.65 24.08 26.81
N THR A 195 -4.47 23.83 28.10
CA THR A 195 -3.92 24.84 29.01
C THR A 195 -2.53 24.42 29.48
N PRO A 196 -1.47 25.21 29.21
CA PRO A 196 -0.13 24.91 29.71
C PRO A 196 -0.02 25.19 31.21
N VAL A 197 0.72 24.33 31.92
CA VAL A 197 1.10 24.50 33.33
C VAL A 197 2.42 25.26 33.37
N ARG A 198 2.43 26.45 34.00
CA ARG A 198 3.54 27.41 33.92
C ARG A 198 4.88 26.88 34.47
N ASP A 199 4.84 26.03 35.49
CA ASP A 199 6.05 25.59 36.20
C ASP A 199 6.64 24.29 35.65
N THR A 200 5.79 23.37 35.16
CA THR A 200 6.22 22.04 34.68
C THR A 200 6.36 21.95 33.17
N GLY A 201 5.72 22.86 32.43
CA GLY A 201 5.56 22.79 30.98
C GLY A 201 4.54 21.74 30.52
N ASN A 202 3.87 21.07 31.45
CA ASN A 202 2.85 20.06 31.15
C ASN A 202 1.57 20.72 30.60
N LEU A 203 0.67 19.90 30.09
CA LEU A 203 -0.50 20.31 29.32
C LEU A 203 -1.76 19.69 29.92
N ILE A 204 -2.69 20.54 30.34
CA ILE A 204 -3.99 20.11 30.87
C ILE A 204 -5.01 20.07 29.75
N ILE A 205 -5.66 18.91 29.61
CA ILE A 205 -6.80 18.69 28.73
C ILE A 205 -8.05 18.50 29.58
N ARG A 206 -9.07 19.32 29.32
CA ARG A 206 -10.41 19.19 29.90
C ARG A 206 -11.36 18.59 28.87
N HIS A 207 -12.04 17.53 29.24
CA HIS A 207 -13.01 16.88 28.36
C HIS A 207 -14.19 16.32 29.15
N VAL A 208 -15.22 15.88 28.43
CA VAL A 208 -16.34 15.15 29.00
C VAL A 208 -16.18 13.68 28.62
N ASP A 209 -16.20 12.79 29.60
CA ASP A 209 -16.11 11.34 29.38
C ASP A 209 -17.45 10.76 28.90
N GLU A 210 -17.46 9.45 28.62
CA GLU A 210 -18.66 8.77 28.11
C GLU A 210 -19.83 8.69 29.11
N SER A 211 -19.57 8.97 30.40
CA SER A 211 -20.59 9.05 31.44
C SER A 211 -21.14 10.46 31.64
N GLY A 212 -20.66 11.43 30.86
CA GLY A 212 -21.03 12.83 30.99
C GLY A 212 -20.28 13.56 32.10
N ARG A 213 -19.27 12.94 32.73
CA ARG A 213 -18.48 13.57 33.78
C ARG A 213 -17.38 14.42 33.15
N ARG A 214 -17.12 15.57 33.76
CA ARG A 214 -15.97 16.41 33.40
C ARG A 214 -14.70 15.77 33.96
N VAL A 215 -13.74 15.54 33.07
CA VAL A 215 -12.43 15.00 33.40
C VAL A 215 -11.37 16.03 33.04
N GLU A 216 -10.44 16.23 33.96
CA GLU A 216 -9.24 17.03 33.77
C GLU A 216 -8.04 16.10 33.88
N GLU A 217 -7.17 16.12 32.89
CA GLU A 217 -6.04 15.21 32.79
C GLU A 217 -4.79 15.96 32.30
N GLU A 218 -3.66 15.71 32.95
CA GLU A 218 -2.37 16.32 32.65
C GLU A 218 -1.52 15.40 31.76
N PHE A 219 -0.84 15.99 30.78
CA PHE A 219 -0.01 15.32 29.78
C PHE A 219 1.35 16.00 29.67
N ASP A 220 2.41 15.23 29.40
CA ASP A 220 3.76 15.78 29.21
C ASP A 220 3.91 16.44 27.85
N MET A 221 3.19 15.93 26.85
CA MET A 221 3.20 16.38 25.47
C MET A 221 1.84 16.15 24.80
N VAL A 222 1.49 17.01 23.86
CA VAL A 222 0.32 16.85 22.99
C VAL A 222 0.72 16.89 21.53
N VAL A 223 0.20 15.94 20.76
CA VAL A 223 0.36 15.85 19.31
C VAL A 223 -0.94 16.26 18.61
N LEU A 224 -0.88 17.33 17.85
CA LEU A 224 -1.97 17.83 17.02
C LEU A 224 -2.00 17.04 15.70
N SER A 225 -3.02 16.20 15.52
CA SER A 225 -3.20 15.46 14.27
C SER A 225 -3.75 16.40 13.19
N VAL A 226 -2.84 17.14 12.56
CA VAL A 226 -3.13 18.15 11.54
C VAL A 226 -3.67 17.54 10.24
N GLY A 227 -4.65 18.22 9.65
CA GLY A 227 -5.23 17.88 8.36
C GLY A 227 -4.31 18.12 7.18
N LEU A 228 -4.73 17.67 6.00
CA LEU A 228 -4.12 17.91 4.70
C LEU A 228 -4.83 19.04 3.97
N CYS A 229 -4.09 19.88 3.25
CA CYS A 229 -4.62 20.96 2.41
C CYS A 229 -3.73 21.23 1.19
N VAL A 230 -4.30 21.82 0.14
CA VAL A 230 -3.55 22.19 -1.07
C VAL A 230 -2.73 23.48 -0.85
N SER A 231 -1.48 23.48 -1.30
CA SER A 231 -0.56 24.62 -1.18
C SER A 231 -0.86 25.73 -2.18
N ASP A 232 -0.54 26.99 -1.85
CA ASP A 232 -0.67 28.13 -2.77
C ASP A 232 0.16 27.95 -4.06
N LYS A 233 1.31 27.28 -3.96
CA LYS A 233 2.15 26.95 -5.12
C LYS A 233 1.42 26.02 -6.07
N THR A 234 0.66 25.08 -5.54
CA THR A 234 -0.13 24.13 -6.31
C THR A 234 -1.34 24.81 -6.95
N LEU A 235 -1.97 25.78 -6.27
CA LEU A 235 -3.03 26.61 -6.85
C LEU A 235 -2.53 27.39 -8.07
N ALA A 236 -1.39 28.07 -7.92
CA ALA A 236 -0.76 28.81 -9.02
C ALA A 236 -0.36 27.89 -10.19
N LEU A 237 0.06 26.65 -9.90
CA LEU A 237 0.35 25.65 -10.93
C LEU A 237 -0.92 25.23 -11.69
N ALA A 238 -2.02 24.96 -10.99
CA ALA A 238 -3.29 24.59 -11.60
C ALA A 238 -3.84 25.72 -12.50
N GLU A 239 -3.78 26.96 -12.03
CA GLU A 239 -4.17 28.15 -12.81
C GLU A 239 -3.31 28.28 -14.08
N LYS A 240 -1.98 28.17 -13.95
CA LYS A 240 -1.05 28.23 -15.10
C LYS A 240 -1.32 27.12 -16.12
N LEU A 241 -1.72 25.94 -15.65
CA LEU A 241 -2.07 24.81 -16.50
C LEU A 241 -3.53 24.84 -16.98
N GLY A 242 -4.37 25.76 -16.51
CA GLY A 242 -5.80 25.80 -16.85
C GLY A 242 -6.57 24.56 -16.41
N VAL A 243 -6.22 24.01 -15.24
CA VAL A 243 -6.87 22.84 -14.63
C VAL A 243 -7.91 23.32 -13.61
N GLN A 244 -9.13 22.81 -13.70
CA GLN A 244 -10.20 23.13 -12.76
C GLN A 244 -9.95 22.48 -11.40
N LEU A 245 -10.24 23.24 -10.35
CA LEU A 245 -10.20 22.79 -8.97
C LEU A 245 -11.62 22.72 -8.40
N ASP A 246 -11.84 21.84 -7.45
CA ASP A 246 -13.07 21.75 -6.68
C ASP A 246 -13.19 22.90 -5.66
N PRO A 247 -14.34 23.05 -4.95
CA PRO A 247 -14.51 24.08 -3.92
C PRO A 247 -13.53 24.00 -2.73
N HIS A 248 -12.80 22.89 -2.61
CA HIS A 248 -11.79 22.64 -1.59
C HIS A 248 -10.35 22.78 -2.11
N HIS A 249 -10.22 23.21 -3.35
CA HIS A 249 -9.01 23.43 -4.13
C HIS A 249 -8.22 22.17 -4.53
N PHE A 250 -8.82 20.99 -4.43
CA PHE A 250 -8.24 19.78 -5.05
C PHE A 250 -8.53 19.76 -6.55
N VAL A 251 -7.74 19.00 -7.32
CA VAL A 251 -7.99 18.87 -8.75
C VAL A 251 -9.31 18.15 -8.99
N ALA A 252 -10.22 18.77 -9.73
CA ALA A 252 -11.53 18.20 -10.02
C ALA A 252 -11.41 17.00 -10.99
N THR A 253 -11.95 15.88 -10.58
CA THR A 253 -12.05 14.61 -11.32
C THR A 253 -13.50 14.09 -11.22
N ASN A 254 -13.79 12.95 -11.85
CA ASN A 254 -15.09 12.28 -11.73
C ASN A 254 -14.91 10.81 -11.36
N SER A 255 -15.99 10.17 -10.90
CA SER A 255 -15.92 8.80 -10.37
C SER A 255 -15.59 7.72 -11.40
N PHE A 256 -15.75 8.00 -12.70
CA PHE A 256 -15.44 7.08 -13.81
C PHE A 256 -14.09 7.36 -14.47
N GLU A 257 -13.52 8.54 -14.25
CA GLU A 257 -12.22 8.98 -14.76
C GLU A 257 -11.39 9.62 -13.62
N PRO A 258 -11.03 8.85 -12.57
CA PRO A 258 -10.53 9.38 -11.30
C PRO A 258 -9.15 10.06 -11.37
N VAL A 259 -8.48 10.04 -12.52
CA VAL A 259 -7.15 10.62 -12.74
C VAL A 259 -7.10 11.63 -13.89
N LYS A 260 -8.22 11.82 -14.61
CA LYS A 260 -8.30 12.80 -15.71
C LYS A 260 -8.72 14.16 -15.17
N THR A 261 -8.02 15.20 -15.60
CA THR A 261 -8.39 16.58 -15.25
C THR A 261 -9.36 17.16 -16.29
N SER A 262 -9.88 18.36 -16.01
CA SER A 262 -10.67 19.14 -16.97
C SER A 262 -9.91 19.52 -18.26
N ARG A 263 -8.58 19.34 -18.30
CA ARG A 263 -7.76 19.69 -19.46
C ARG A 263 -7.19 18.43 -20.13
N PRO A 264 -7.55 18.16 -21.40
CA PRO A 264 -6.98 17.05 -22.16
C PRO A 264 -5.45 17.09 -22.19
N GLY A 265 -4.82 15.92 -22.00
CA GLY A 265 -3.37 15.77 -21.93
C GLY A 265 -2.76 16.11 -20.55
N ILE A 266 -3.56 16.57 -19.59
CA ILE A 266 -3.12 16.79 -18.20
C ILE A 266 -3.90 15.86 -17.25
N PHE A 267 -3.17 15.17 -16.39
CA PHE A 267 -3.66 14.17 -15.47
C PHE A 267 -3.23 14.49 -14.04
N THR A 268 -3.88 13.90 -13.04
CA THR A 268 -3.58 14.09 -11.61
C THR A 268 -3.53 12.76 -10.88
N CYS A 269 -2.81 12.68 -9.77
CA CYS A 269 -2.80 11.52 -8.89
C CYS A 269 -2.39 11.87 -7.47
N GLY A 270 -2.70 10.96 -6.53
CA GLY A 270 -2.26 11.08 -5.15
C GLY A 270 -3.03 12.14 -4.39
N ALA A 271 -2.42 12.69 -3.34
CA ALA A 271 -3.09 13.60 -2.43
C ALA A 271 -3.61 14.91 -3.08
N LEU A 272 -3.18 15.22 -4.30
CA LEU A 272 -3.63 16.38 -5.06
C LEU A 272 -5.06 16.24 -5.61
N GLU A 273 -5.52 15.02 -5.87
CA GLU A 273 -6.90 14.76 -6.29
C GLU A 273 -7.86 14.79 -5.07
N SER A 274 -7.41 14.29 -3.92
CA SER A 274 -8.16 14.35 -2.65
C SER A 274 -7.29 13.84 -1.49
N PRO A 275 -7.64 14.13 -0.22
CA PRO A 275 -6.89 13.60 0.93
C PRO A 275 -6.93 12.07 0.98
N LYS A 276 -5.76 11.43 0.96
CA LYS A 276 -5.62 9.97 0.93
C LYS A 276 -4.27 9.50 1.44
N ASP A 277 -4.17 8.19 1.66
CA ASP A 277 -2.97 7.52 2.15
C ASP A 277 -2.00 7.12 1.01
N ILE A 278 -0.86 6.56 1.40
CA ILE A 278 0.20 6.11 0.48
C ILE A 278 -0.30 5.01 -0.47
N PRO A 279 -0.93 3.91 0.01
CA PRO A 279 -1.43 2.86 -0.87
C PRO A 279 -2.33 3.40 -1.99
N GLN A 280 -3.32 4.25 -1.65
CA GLN A 280 -4.22 4.82 -2.64
C GLN A 280 -3.49 5.78 -3.59
N SER A 281 -2.54 6.56 -3.08
CA SER A 281 -1.71 7.44 -3.93
C SER A 281 -0.87 6.66 -4.94
N VAL A 282 -0.30 5.52 -4.54
CA VAL A 282 0.47 4.65 -5.42
C VAL A 282 -0.42 3.99 -6.47
N ILE A 283 -1.62 3.55 -6.09
CA ILE A 283 -2.63 3.03 -7.02
C ILE A 283 -2.97 4.07 -8.09
N GLU A 284 -3.32 5.30 -7.68
CA GLU A 284 -3.65 6.38 -8.62
C GLU A 284 -2.46 6.80 -9.49
N SER A 285 -1.23 6.75 -8.97
CA SER A 285 -0.05 7.04 -9.79
C SER A 285 0.11 6.02 -10.92
N SER A 286 -0.20 4.74 -10.65
CA SER A 286 -0.21 3.68 -11.66
C SER A 286 -1.40 3.85 -12.63
N ALA A 287 -2.56 4.24 -12.13
CA ALA A 287 -3.73 4.55 -12.96
C ALA A 287 -3.46 5.71 -13.93
N CYS A 288 -2.81 6.76 -13.44
CA CYS A 288 -2.42 7.92 -14.22
C CYS A 288 -1.40 7.55 -15.29
N ALA A 289 -0.41 6.71 -14.95
CA ALA A 289 0.51 6.13 -15.92
C ALA A 289 -0.24 5.33 -17.01
N ALA A 290 -1.23 4.51 -16.64
CA ALA A 290 -2.02 3.72 -17.58
C ALA A 290 -2.75 4.57 -18.65
N VAL A 291 -3.35 5.69 -18.22
CA VAL A 291 -4.07 6.61 -19.13
C VAL A 291 -3.09 7.38 -20.02
N VAL A 292 -1.92 7.76 -19.50
CA VAL A 292 -0.84 8.36 -20.31
C VAL A 292 -0.28 7.36 -21.31
N GLU A 293 -0.07 6.11 -20.90
CA GLU A 293 0.43 5.02 -21.73
C GLU A 293 -0.51 4.66 -22.89
N SER A 294 -1.83 4.73 -22.68
CA SER A 294 -2.81 4.55 -23.76
C SER A 294 -2.83 5.75 -24.72
N THR A 295 -2.72 6.96 -24.20
CA THR A 295 -2.64 8.18 -25.03
C THR A 295 -1.37 8.22 -25.89
N LEU A 296 -0.25 7.68 -25.37
CA LEU A 296 1.06 7.69 -26.03
C LEU A 296 1.46 6.34 -26.62
N ALA A 297 0.51 5.41 -26.79
CA ALA A 297 0.80 4.04 -27.21
C ALA A 297 1.56 3.98 -28.56
N GLU A 298 1.14 4.79 -29.54
CA GLU A 298 1.74 4.82 -30.89
C GLU A 298 3.21 5.25 -30.93
N VAL A 299 3.66 6.03 -29.94
CA VAL A 299 5.03 6.58 -29.87
C VAL A 299 5.87 5.93 -28.77
N ARG A 300 5.37 4.83 -28.17
CA ARG A 300 6.07 4.09 -27.12
C ARG A 300 7.46 3.65 -27.58
N GLY A 301 8.47 3.88 -26.75
CA GLY A 301 9.86 3.49 -27.06
C GLY A 301 10.62 4.44 -27.99
N THR A 302 9.95 5.38 -28.67
CA THR A 302 10.62 6.27 -29.65
C THR A 302 11.69 7.20 -29.05
N MET A 303 11.62 7.46 -27.74
CA MET A 303 12.58 8.30 -27.00
C MET A 303 13.32 7.55 -25.88
N THR A 304 13.19 6.22 -25.79
CA THR A 304 13.89 5.46 -24.74
C THR A 304 15.37 5.36 -25.03
N ARG A 305 16.19 5.51 -23.98
CA ARG A 305 17.63 5.26 -24.04
C ARG A 305 17.92 3.95 -23.32
N THR A 306 18.68 3.08 -23.97
CA THR A 306 19.17 1.85 -23.33
C THR A 306 20.33 2.22 -22.41
N LYS A 307 20.25 1.82 -21.14
CA LYS A 307 21.37 1.95 -20.20
C LYS A 307 22.50 1.04 -20.69
N GLU A 308 23.70 1.59 -20.86
CA GLU A 308 24.89 0.79 -21.11
C GLU A 308 25.21 0.02 -19.83
N ILE A 309 25.16 -1.31 -19.91
CA ILE A 309 25.55 -2.21 -18.83
C ILE A 309 26.99 -2.62 -19.11
N PRO A 310 27.92 -2.49 -18.14
CA PRO A 310 29.28 -2.98 -18.31
C PRO A 310 29.30 -4.46 -18.70
N GLN A 311 30.27 -4.85 -19.52
CA GLN A 311 30.45 -6.27 -19.86
C GLN A 311 30.75 -7.06 -18.58
N GLU A 312 30.05 -8.19 -18.39
CA GLU A 312 30.30 -9.07 -17.26
C GLU A 312 31.74 -9.60 -17.31
N ILE A 313 32.46 -9.41 -16.21
CA ILE A 313 33.83 -9.88 -16.01
C ILE A 313 33.75 -11.36 -15.62
N ASP A 314 34.41 -12.21 -16.41
CA ASP A 314 34.53 -13.63 -16.08
C ASP A 314 35.51 -13.82 -14.91
N VAL A 315 34.96 -14.24 -13.78
CA VAL A 315 35.70 -14.53 -12.54
C VAL A 315 35.81 -16.04 -12.27
N SER A 316 35.48 -16.87 -13.26
CA SER A 316 35.57 -18.32 -13.16
C SER A 316 37.01 -18.77 -12.90
N GLY A 317 37.20 -19.67 -11.94
CA GLY A 317 38.53 -20.17 -11.54
C GLY A 317 39.41 -19.20 -10.75
N GLN A 318 38.96 -17.96 -10.52
CA GLN A 318 39.68 -17.00 -9.67
C GLN A 318 39.43 -17.28 -8.18
N PRO A 319 40.40 -17.00 -7.28
CA PRO A 319 40.17 -17.10 -5.84
C PRO A 319 39.12 -16.07 -5.38
N PRO A 320 38.26 -16.40 -4.38
CA PRO A 320 37.30 -15.46 -3.84
C PRO A 320 37.99 -14.22 -3.24
N ARG A 321 37.51 -13.05 -3.66
CA ARG A 321 37.87 -11.72 -3.15
C ARG A 321 36.59 -11.03 -2.72
N ILE A 322 36.28 -11.19 -1.44
CA ILE A 322 34.99 -10.85 -0.86
C ILE A 322 35.05 -9.44 -0.25
N GLY A 323 34.12 -8.58 -0.64
CA GLY A 323 33.85 -7.31 0.06
C GLY A 323 32.64 -7.45 0.99
N VAL A 324 32.80 -7.04 2.25
CA VAL A 324 31.74 -7.06 3.26
C VAL A 324 31.29 -5.65 3.59
N PHE A 325 30.00 -5.37 3.48
CA PHE A 325 29.41 -4.07 3.81
C PHE A 325 28.39 -4.21 4.94
N VAL A 326 28.66 -3.59 6.10
CA VAL A 326 27.82 -3.70 7.31
C VAL A 326 26.96 -2.45 7.48
N CYS A 327 25.64 -2.61 7.52
CA CYS A 327 24.69 -1.49 7.59
C CYS A 327 24.30 -1.16 9.04
N HIS A 328 24.25 0.13 9.38
CA HIS A 328 23.74 0.59 10.67
C HIS A 328 22.20 0.68 10.68
N CYS A 329 21.62 1.01 9.52
CA CYS A 329 20.18 1.26 9.36
C CYS A 329 19.64 2.31 10.36
N GLY A 330 20.40 3.36 10.59
CA GLY A 330 20.16 4.31 11.68
C GLY A 330 20.34 3.63 13.03
N THR A 331 19.33 3.69 13.90
CA THR A 331 19.31 2.98 15.19
C THR A 331 18.72 1.57 15.10
N ASN A 332 18.19 1.16 13.94
CA ASN A 332 17.50 -0.13 13.82
C ASN A 332 18.42 -1.33 13.98
N ILE A 333 19.67 -1.24 13.50
CA ILE A 333 20.68 -2.28 13.70
C ILE A 333 21.69 -1.79 14.74
N ALA A 334 22.30 -0.63 14.50
CA ALA A 334 23.34 -0.08 15.38
C ALA A 334 22.86 0.34 16.78
N GLY A 335 21.55 0.38 17.03
CA GLY A 335 21.01 0.58 18.38
C GLY A 335 21.10 -0.65 19.27
N ILE A 336 21.26 -1.85 18.68
CA ILE A 336 21.29 -3.14 19.40
C ILE A 336 22.58 -3.91 19.09
N VAL A 337 22.97 -4.04 17.82
CA VAL A 337 24.15 -4.80 17.39
C VAL A 337 25.38 -3.88 17.40
N ASN A 338 26.48 -4.33 18.02
CA ASN A 338 27.75 -3.62 17.97
C ASN A 338 28.40 -3.76 16.58
N ILE A 339 28.25 -2.72 15.77
CA ILE A 339 28.72 -2.71 14.38
C ILE A 339 30.24 -2.80 14.29
N ASP A 340 30.97 -2.12 15.17
CA ASP A 340 32.43 -2.07 15.12
C ASP A 340 33.02 -3.47 15.36
N GLU A 341 32.45 -4.23 16.31
CA GLU A 341 32.83 -5.62 16.53
C GLU A 341 32.52 -6.53 15.34
N VAL A 342 31.38 -6.36 14.69
CA VAL A 342 31.02 -7.13 13.49
C VAL A 342 31.97 -6.81 12.34
N VAL A 343 32.38 -5.54 12.18
CA VAL A 343 33.36 -5.10 11.19
C VAL A 343 34.74 -5.72 11.44
N GLU A 344 35.24 -5.67 12.68
CA GLU A 344 36.53 -6.27 13.01
C GLU A 344 36.50 -7.80 12.84
N TYR A 345 35.40 -8.44 13.24
CA TYR A 345 35.22 -9.88 13.01
C TYR A 345 35.23 -10.23 11.51
N ALA A 346 34.53 -9.45 10.68
CA ALA A 346 34.46 -9.66 9.24
C ALA A 346 35.84 -9.69 8.57
N LYS A 347 36.77 -8.83 9.00
CA LYS A 347 38.14 -8.75 8.47
C LYS A 347 38.94 -10.02 8.72
N SER A 348 38.58 -10.80 9.74
CA SER A 348 39.26 -12.06 10.08
C SER A 348 38.83 -13.24 9.21
N LEU A 349 37.73 -13.11 8.46
CA LEU A 349 37.12 -14.22 7.72
C LEU A 349 37.89 -14.55 6.42
N PRO A 350 38.02 -15.84 6.06
CA PRO A 350 38.73 -16.26 4.84
C PRO A 350 38.14 -15.65 3.57
N GLY A 351 39.02 -15.15 2.68
CA GLY A 351 38.63 -14.55 1.40
C GLY A 351 38.10 -13.12 1.49
N VAL A 352 37.89 -12.57 2.69
CA VAL A 352 37.50 -11.17 2.88
C VAL A 352 38.72 -10.27 2.68
N VAL A 353 38.63 -9.38 1.69
CA VAL A 353 39.71 -8.45 1.33
C VAL A 353 39.36 -6.99 1.62
N PHE A 354 38.07 -6.69 1.82
CA PHE A 354 37.59 -5.35 2.12
C PHE A 354 36.38 -5.41 3.06
N VAL A 355 36.34 -4.51 4.05
CA VAL A 355 35.20 -4.35 4.95
C VAL A 355 34.91 -2.88 5.17
N GLU A 356 33.65 -2.49 5.06
CA GLU A 356 33.19 -1.13 5.34
C GLU A 356 31.84 -1.15 6.08
N SER A 357 31.67 -0.22 7.03
CA SER A 357 30.36 0.05 7.61
C SER A 357 29.73 1.31 7.03
N ASN A 358 28.41 1.26 6.83
CA ASN A 358 27.64 2.32 6.20
C ASN A 358 26.41 2.66 7.03
N LEU A 359 26.08 3.94 7.15
CA LEU A 359 24.88 4.36 7.87
C LEU A 359 23.61 3.77 7.23
N PHE A 360 23.53 3.84 5.89
CA PHE A 360 22.50 3.22 5.07
C PHE A 360 23.13 2.62 3.82
N SER A 361 23.29 1.29 3.77
CA SER A 361 23.85 0.62 2.58
C SER A 361 22.97 0.76 1.35
N CYS A 362 21.66 0.96 1.51
CA CYS A 362 20.71 1.07 0.41
C CYS A 362 20.61 2.46 -0.23
N SER A 363 21.26 3.51 0.32
CA SER A 363 21.22 4.83 -0.33
C SER A 363 22.00 4.82 -1.65
N GLN A 364 21.52 5.60 -2.63
CA GLN A 364 22.12 5.66 -3.97
C GLN A 364 23.62 6.00 -3.93
N ASP A 365 24.03 7.01 -3.16
CA ASP A 365 25.44 7.38 -3.03
C ASP A 365 26.31 6.24 -2.47
N THR A 366 25.75 5.44 -1.55
CA THR A 366 26.47 4.27 -1.00
C THR A 366 26.60 3.18 -2.04
N GLN A 367 25.59 2.96 -2.88
CA GLN A 367 25.67 2.01 -4.00
C GLN A 367 26.68 2.46 -5.05
N GLU A 368 26.67 3.74 -5.44
CA GLU A 368 27.66 4.30 -6.37
C GLU A 368 29.09 4.19 -5.81
N LYS A 369 29.26 4.43 -4.50
CA LYS A 369 30.55 4.21 -3.82
C LYS A 369 30.92 2.72 -3.79
N MET A 370 29.97 1.84 -3.50
CA MET A 370 30.17 0.40 -3.49
C MET A 370 30.60 -0.13 -4.86
N THR A 371 29.99 0.34 -5.96
CA THR A 371 30.44 0.04 -7.33
C THR A 371 31.91 0.39 -7.53
N LYS A 372 32.32 1.60 -7.15
CA LYS A 372 33.74 2.02 -7.27
C LYS A 372 34.67 1.18 -6.41
N VAL A 373 34.26 0.84 -5.19
CA VAL A 373 35.06 -0.03 -4.31
C VAL A 373 35.22 -1.43 -4.90
N ILE A 374 34.16 -2.00 -5.50
CA ILE A 374 34.21 -3.29 -6.19
C ILE A 374 35.27 -3.25 -7.30
N GLU A 375 35.29 -2.19 -8.09
CA GLU A 375 36.27 -1.98 -9.17
C GLU A 375 37.70 -1.78 -8.60
N GLU A 376 37.89 -0.81 -7.70
CA GLU A 376 39.20 -0.43 -7.15
C GLU A 376 39.86 -1.58 -6.37
N GLN A 377 39.08 -2.34 -5.61
CA GLN A 377 39.58 -3.46 -4.81
C GLN A 377 39.58 -4.79 -5.57
N ASN A 378 39.13 -4.81 -6.83
CA ASN A 378 38.96 -6.02 -7.63
C ASN A 378 38.17 -7.09 -6.87
N LEU A 379 37.02 -6.72 -6.32
CA LEU A 379 36.13 -7.64 -5.62
C LEU A 379 35.39 -8.49 -6.65
N ASN A 380 35.31 -9.79 -6.40
CA ASN A 380 34.54 -10.70 -7.26
C ASN A 380 33.37 -11.36 -6.52
N ARG A 381 33.19 -11.08 -5.22
CA ARG A 381 32.06 -11.53 -4.39
C ARG A 381 31.69 -10.39 -3.43
N VAL A 382 30.41 -10.23 -3.13
CA VAL A 382 29.94 -9.17 -2.22
C VAL A 382 28.99 -9.74 -1.17
N VAL A 383 29.16 -9.31 0.07
CA VAL A 383 28.26 -9.60 1.18
C VAL A 383 27.75 -8.29 1.77
N VAL A 384 26.45 -8.16 1.95
CA VAL A 384 25.85 -7.01 2.64
C VAL A 384 25.12 -7.49 3.88
N ALA A 385 25.59 -7.09 5.07
CA ALA A 385 24.95 -7.36 6.34
C ALA A 385 24.00 -6.21 6.72
N ALA A 386 22.71 -6.40 6.51
CA ALA A 386 21.70 -5.35 6.64
C ALA A 386 20.29 -5.90 6.96
N CYS A 387 19.31 -5.54 6.12
CA CYS A 387 17.90 -5.89 6.26
C CYS A 387 17.57 -7.22 5.54
N THR A 388 16.28 -7.43 5.23
CA THR A 388 15.81 -8.64 4.57
C THR A 388 16.13 -8.67 3.06
N PRO A 389 16.64 -9.79 2.51
CA PRO A 389 16.86 -9.95 1.07
C PRO A 389 15.59 -9.74 0.25
N ARG A 390 14.42 -10.07 0.81
CA ARG A 390 13.11 -9.93 0.15
C ARG A 390 12.82 -8.52 -0.39
N THR A 391 13.51 -7.50 0.12
CA THR A 391 13.25 -6.10 -0.24
C THR A 391 14.41 -5.43 -0.97
N HIS A 392 15.66 -5.71 -0.58
CA HIS A 392 16.82 -4.95 -1.02
C HIS A 392 17.88 -5.78 -1.75
N GLU A 393 17.75 -7.11 -1.83
CA GLU A 393 18.69 -7.91 -2.61
C GLU A 393 18.77 -7.47 -4.09
N PRO A 394 17.65 -7.21 -4.80
CA PRO A 394 17.72 -6.76 -6.19
C PRO A 394 18.50 -5.44 -6.38
N LEU A 395 18.50 -4.57 -5.36
CA LEU A 395 19.21 -3.30 -5.37
C LEU A 395 20.73 -3.49 -5.34
N PHE A 396 21.21 -4.38 -4.45
CA PHE A 396 22.63 -4.71 -4.38
C PHE A 396 23.08 -5.57 -5.56
N GLN A 397 22.21 -6.44 -6.07
CA GLN A 397 22.43 -7.13 -7.34
C GLN A 397 22.65 -6.15 -8.50
N GLU A 398 21.87 -5.07 -8.59
CA GLU A 398 22.11 -4.01 -9.57
C GLU A 398 23.45 -3.31 -9.35
N THR A 399 23.88 -3.13 -8.10
CA THR A 399 25.20 -2.56 -7.77
C THR A 399 26.35 -3.42 -8.31
N LEU A 400 26.24 -4.75 -8.25
CA LEU A 400 27.21 -5.68 -8.85
C LEU A 400 27.19 -5.60 -10.38
N VAL A 401 26.01 -5.57 -11.00
CA VAL A 401 25.86 -5.42 -12.46
C VAL A 401 26.52 -4.13 -12.94
N ASN A 402 26.33 -3.03 -12.21
CA ASN A 402 26.97 -1.75 -12.52
C ASN A 402 28.50 -1.77 -12.38
N ALA A 403 29.06 -2.74 -11.63
CA ALA A 403 30.49 -2.96 -11.48
C ALA A 403 31.04 -4.04 -12.46
N GLY A 404 30.19 -4.57 -13.36
CA GLY A 404 30.56 -5.66 -14.27
C GLY A 404 30.67 -7.03 -13.60
N ILE A 405 30.16 -7.21 -12.37
CA ILE A 405 30.17 -8.50 -11.67
C ILE A 405 28.81 -9.18 -11.81
N ASN A 406 28.83 -10.50 -12.02
CA ASN A 406 27.60 -11.30 -12.07
C ASN A 406 26.79 -11.12 -10.79
N LYS A 407 25.51 -10.76 -10.92
CA LYS A 407 24.67 -10.40 -9.77
C LYS A 407 24.44 -11.53 -8.76
N TYR A 408 24.61 -12.80 -9.17
CA TYR A 408 24.44 -13.96 -8.29
C TYR A 408 25.68 -14.26 -7.44
N LEU A 409 26.73 -13.44 -7.56
CA LEU A 409 27.94 -13.48 -6.73
C LEU A 409 27.78 -12.62 -5.46
N PHE A 410 26.57 -12.63 -4.91
CA PHE A 410 26.11 -11.78 -3.84
C PHE A 410 25.39 -12.61 -2.77
N GLU A 411 25.58 -12.27 -1.50
CA GLU A 411 24.79 -12.82 -0.39
C GLU A 411 24.38 -11.69 0.57
N MET A 412 23.13 -11.69 1.00
CA MET A 412 22.60 -10.72 1.97
C MET A 412 22.45 -11.36 3.36
N VAL A 413 23.03 -10.72 4.38
CA VAL A 413 22.96 -11.18 5.77
C VAL A 413 21.92 -10.36 6.52
N ASN A 414 20.87 -11.02 6.98
CA ASN A 414 19.75 -10.35 7.62
C ASN A 414 20.00 -10.13 9.12
N ILE A 415 20.85 -9.15 9.45
CA ILE A 415 21.17 -8.78 10.83
C ILE A 415 20.16 -7.80 11.45
N ARG A 416 19.09 -7.42 10.72
CA ARG A 416 18.00 -6.59 11.24
C ARG A 416 16.78 -7.39 11.66
N ASN A 417 16.05 -7.92 10.67
CA ASN A 417 14.76 -8.57 10.89
C ASN A 417 14.90 -9.90 11.64
N GLN A 418 16.03 -10.58 11.52
CA GLN A 418 16.30 -11.86 12.18
C GLN A 418 17.30 -11.75 13.35
N CYS A 419 17.74 -10.54 13.70
CA CYS A 419 18.69 -10.31 14.77
C CYS A 419 18.34 -9.05 15.57
N SER A 420 18.75 -7.85 15.16
CA SER A 420 18.61 -6.64 15.99
C SER A 420 17.18 -6.37 16.50
N TRP A 421 16.16 -6.55 15.66
CA TRP A 421 14.76 -6.26 16.04
C TRP A 421 14.13 -7.29 16.96
N VAL A 422 14.62 -8.53 16.98
CA VAL A 422 14.03 -9.63 17.75
C VAL A 422 14.83 -9.93 19.02
N HIS A 423 15.99 -9.29 19.18
CA HIS A 423 16.94 -9.48 20.28
C HIS A 423 17.30 -8.15 20.95
N SER A 424 16.36 -7.20 21.01
CA SER A 424 16.59 -5.88 21.60
C SER A 424 16.98 -5.95 23.08
N ASP A 425 16.56 -7.02 23.75
CA ASP A 425 16.74 -7.21 25.20
C ASP A 425 18.08 -7.87 25.54
N ASP A 426 18.82 -8.35 24.53
CA ASP A 426 20.16 -8.96 24.68
C ASP A 426 21.12 -8.51 23.55
N PRO A 427 21.66 -7.28 23.65
CA PRO A 427 22.59 -6.72 22.66
C PRO A 427 23.88 -7.53 22.44
N GLU A 428 24.39 -8.19 23.49
CA GLU A 428 25.61 -9.00 23.41
C GLU A 428 25.35 -10.26 22.58
N ALA A 429 24.29 -11.01 22.88
CA ALA A 429 23.91 -12.18 22.09
C ALA A 429 23.49 -11.80 20.65
N ALA A 430 22.86 -10.63 20.47
CA ALA A 430 22.55 -10.11 19.14
C ALA A 430 23.83 -9.88 18.31
N THR A 431 24.87 -9.32 18.94
CA THR A 431 26.16 -9.07 18.28
C THR A 431 26.86 -10.37 17.89
N GLU A 432 26.91 -11.37 18.78
CA GLU A 432 27.48 -12.68 18.45
C GLU A 432 26.69 -13.38 17.33
N LYS A 433 25.36 -13.36 17.41
CA LYS A 433 24.52 -13.88 16.32
C LYS A 433 24.77 -13.18 14.99
N ALA A 434 25.03 -11.86 14.99
CA ALA A 434 25.34 -11.13 13.76
C ALA A 434 26.68 -11.58 13.16
N LYS A 435 27.70 -11.85 13.99
CA LYS A 435 28.98 -12.45 13.57
C LYS A 435 28.75 -13.84 12.97
N ASP A 436 27.90 -14.67 13.59
CA ASP A 436 27.54 -16.00 13.10
C ASP A 436 26.90 -15.98 11.71
N LEU A 437 25.85 -15.16 11.56
CA LEU A 437 25.16 -15.00 10.29
C LEU A 437 26.12 -14.51 9.20
N LEU A 438 27.07 -13.63 9.56
CA LEU A 438 28.06 -13.11 8.63
C LEU A 438 29.05 -14.19 8.18
N ARG A 439 29.62 -14.99 9.09
CA ARG A 439 30.54 -16.08 8.71
C ARG A 439 29.87 -17.14 7.84
N MET A 440 28.60 -17.46 8.13
CA MET A 440 27.79 -18.37 7.33
C MET A 440 27.67 -17.86 5.88
N ALA A 441 27.35 -16.57 5.72
CA ALA A 441 27.20 -15.95 4.41
C ALA A 441 28.53 -15.83 3.64
N VAL A 442 29.62 -15.44 4.32
CA VAL A 442 30.96 -15.37 3.70
C VAL A 442 31.41 -16.74 3.20
N ALA A 443 31.13 -17.81 3.94
CA ALA A 443 31.45 -19.17 3.52
C ALA A 443 30.65 -19.60 2.28
N LYS A 444 29.35 -19.29 2.24
CA LYS A 444 28.48 -19.58 1.10
C LYS A 444 28.89 -18.78 -0.14
N VAL A 445 29.09 -17.46 0.00
CA VAL A 445 29.43 -16.56 -1.11
C VAL A 445 30.77 -16.95 -1.76
N GLY A 446 31.72 -17.43 -0.97
CA GLY A 446 33.02 -17.92 -1.45
C GLY A 446 32.92 -19.11 -2.40
N LEU A 447 31.80 -19.84 -2.36
CA LEU A 447 31.51 -20.99 -3.23
C LEU A 447 30.45 -20.69 -4.31
N LEU A 448 29.95 -19.46 -4.39
CA LEU A 448 29.03 -19.05 -5.46
C LEU A 448 29.74 -18.96 -6.80
N GLU A 449 29.00 -19.23 -7.85
CA GLU A 449 29.42 -19.26 -9.25
C GLU A 449 28.54 -18.27 -10.03
N PRO A 450 29.06 -17.62 -11.10
CA PRO A 450 28.24 -16.80 -11.98
C PRO A 450 27.06 -17.61 -12.52
N LEU A 451 25.85 -17.06 -12.47
CA LEU A 451 24.65 -17.70 -13.01
C LEU A 451 24.10 -16.93 -14.20
N ALA A 452 23.69 -17.66 -15.25
CA ALA A 452 23.07 -17.10 -16.44
C ALA A 452 21.55 -17.18 -16.36
N GLN A 453 20.87 -16.07 -16.60
CA GLN A 453 19.41 -16.02 -16.60
C GLN A 453 18.86 -16.49 -17.96
N PRO A 454 17.84 -17.36 -17.98
CA PRO A 454 17.17 -17.71 -19.23
C PRO A 454 16.40 -16.49 -19.76
N VAL A 455 16.46 -16.26 -21.07
CA VAL A 455 15.61 -15.26 -21.74
C VAL A 455 14.24 -15.88 -21.98
N ILE A 456 13.20 -15.23 -21.46
CA ILE A 456 11.81 -15.63 -21.59
C ILE A 456 11.12 -14.66 -22.54
N GLU A 457 10.51 -15.17 -23.61
CA GLU A 457 9.65 -14.37 -24.47
C GLU A 457 8.28 -14.17 -23.81
N ILE A 458 7.65 -13.02 -24.06
CA ILE A 458 6.36 -12.65 -23.46
C ILE A 458 5.27 -12.70 -24.52
N THR A 459 4.27 -13.57 -24.31
CA THR A 459 3.02 -13.56 -25.05
C THR A 459 2.33 -12.20 -24.87
N GLN A 460 2.11 -11.50 -25.98
CA GLN A 460 1.61 -10.11 -26.02
C GLN A 460 0.08 -10.01 -25.84
N SER A 461 -0.47 -10.74 -24.88
CA SER A 461 -1.88 -10.73 -24.52
C SER A 461 -2.06 -10.82 -23.00
N ALA A 462 -3.24 -10.42 -22.53
CA ALA A 462 -3.60 -10.43 -21.11
C ALA A 462 -4.90 -11.19 -20.87
N LEU A 463 -4.98 -11.88 -19.74
CA LEU A 463 -6.23 -12.45 -19.22
C LEU A 463 -6.79 -11.57 -18.10
N VAL A 464 -8.03 -11.12 -18.25
CA VAL A 464 -8.78 -10.42 -17.19
C VAL A 464 -9.90 -11.32 -16.70
N ILE A 465 -9.90 -11.60 -15.39
CA ILE A 465 -10.85 -12.52 -14.75
C ILE A 465 -11.87 -11.72 -13.95
N GLY A 466 -13.06 -11.54 -14.50
CA GLY A 466 -14.17 -10.81 -13.90
C GLY A 466 -14.54 -9.55 -14.69
N GLY A 467 -15.76 -9.54 -15.25
CA GLY A 467 -16.36 -8.46 -16.03
C GLY A 467 -17.00 -7.36 -15.20
N GLY A 468 -16.53 -7.13 -13.97
CA GLY A 468 -16.93 -5.99 -13.16
C GLY A 468 -16.28 -4.68 -13.64
N ILE A 469 -16.68 -3.54 -13.05
CA ILE A 469 -16.19 -2.22 -13.47
C ILE A 469 -14.66 -2.08 -13.45
N ALA A 470 -13.98 -2.67 -12.46
CA ALA A 470 -12.53 -2.66 -12.36
C ALA A 470 -11.85 -3.51 -13.43
N GLY A 471 -12.40 -4.71 -13.72
CA GLY A 471 -11.88 -5.60 -14.75
C GLY A 471 -12.09 -5.02 -16.15
N MET A 472 -13.26 -4.45 -16.42
CA MET A 472 -13.53 -3.74 -17.68
C MET A 472 -12.64 -2.51 -17.85
N ALA A 473 -12.40 -1.71 -16.81
CA ALA A 473 -11.46 -0.59 -16.89
C ALA A 473 -10.03 -1.05 -17.26
N ALA A 474 -9.57 -2.16 -16.67
CA ALA A 474 -8.28 -2.75 -16.99
C ALA A 474 -8.23 -3.28 -18.44
N ALA A 475 -9.24 -4.05 -18.85
CA ALA A 475 -9.34 -4.63 -20.19
C ALA A 475 -9.39 -3.55 -21.28
N LYS A 476 -10.20 -2.51 -21.06
CA LYS A 476 -10.29 -1.37 -21.97
C LYS A 476 -8.94 -0.69 -22.13
N ASN A 477 -8.28 -0.35 -21.03
CA ASN A 477 -7.00 0.36 -21.10
C ASN A 477 -5.91 -0.48 -21.79
N LEU A 478 -5.82 -1.79 -21.50
CA LEU A 478 -4.89 -2.69 -22.19
C LEU A 478 -5.16 -2.75 -23.70
N ALA A 479 -6.43 -2.81 -24.10
CA ALA A 479 -6.83 -2.82 -25.49
C ALA A 479 -6.53 -1.50 -26.22
N GLU A 480 -6.77 -0.35 -25.57
CA GLU A 480 -6.39 0.98 -26.08
C GLU A 480 -4.87 1.12 -26.25
N GLN A 481 -4.09 0.40 -25.44
CA GLN A 481 -2.63 0.32 -25.58
C GLN A 481 -2.16 -0.64 -26.69
N GLY A 482 -3.08 -1.33 -27.36
CA GLY A 482 -2.79 -2.24 -28.48
C GLY A 482 -2.55 -3.70 -28.09
N TYR A 483 -2.82 -4.09 -26.84
CA TYR A 483 -2.68 -5.48 -26.40
C TYR A 483 -3.98 -6.26 -26.58
N HIS A 484 -3.87 -7.53 -26.99
CA HIS A 484 -5.03 -8.41 -27.04
C HIS A 484 -5.45 -8.83 -25.61
N VAL A 485 -6.74 -8.81 -25.33
CA VAL A 485 -7.28 -9.10 -24.00
C VAL A 485 -8.34 -10.17 -24.07
N TYR A 486 -8.17 -11.23 -23.29
CA TYR A 486 -9.23 -12.17 -22.97
C TYR A 486 -9.95 -11.70 -21.71
N LEU A 487 -11.23 -11.34 -21.81
CA LEU A 487 -12.06 -10.98 -20.66
C LEU A 487 -13.05 -12.11 -20.37
N ILE A 488 -12.85 -12.81 -19.25
CA ILE A 488 -13.77 -13.88 -18.83
C ILE A 488 -14.70 -13.41 -17.72
N GLU A 489 -15.98 -13.75 -17.83
CA GLU A 489 -17.03 -13.41 -16.87
C GLU A 489 -17.88 -14.64 -16.55
N LYS A 490 -18.10 -14.86 -15.26
CA LYS A 490 -18.84 -16.02 -14.74
C LYS A 490 -20.33 -15.95 -15.08
N SER A 491 -20.92 -14.76 -15.03
CA SER A 491 -22.32 -14.53 -15.33
C SER A 491 -22.56 -14.35 -16.84
N ASP A 492 -23.82 -14.21 -17.21
CA ASP A 492 -24.26 -13.99 -18.58
C ASP A 492 -24.21 -12.52 -19.02
N THR A 493 -23.75 -11.62 -18.14
CA THR A 493 -23.70 -10.18 -18.41
C THR A 493 -22.49 -9.53 -17.75
N LEU A 494 -21.98 -8.46 -18.38
CA LEU A 494 -20.94 -7.62 -17.79
C LEU A 494 -21.53 -6.62 -16.78
N GLY A 495 -20.68 -6.14 -15.88
CA GLY A 495 -20.92 -5.02 -14.98
C GLY A 495 -20.88 -5.35 -13.49
N GLY A 496 -21.00 -6.62 -13.11
CA GLY A 496 -20.93 -7.07 -11.71
C GLY A 496 -21.86 -6.29 -10.77
N GLN A 497 -21.38 -5.95 -9.58
CA GLN A 497 -22.19 -5.24 -8.56
C GLN A 497 -22.58 -3.81 -8.99
N ALA A 498 -21.86 -3.19 -9.93
CA ALA A 498 -22.18 -1.84 -10.37
C ALA A 498 -23.56 -1.76 -11.06
N ARG A 499 -24.09 -2.88 -11.58
CA ARG A 499 -25.44 -2.95 -12.14
C ARG A 499 -26.55 -2.62 -11.13
N LYS A 500 -26.26 -2.80 -9.84
CA LYS A 500 -27.18 -2.60 -8.72
C LYS A 500 -27.02 -1.25 -8.04
N LEU A 501 -26.08 -0.42 -8.50
CA LEU A 501 -25.85 0.90 -7.93
C LEU A 501 -26.60 1.96 -8.73
N HIS A 502 -27.25 2.88 -8.04
CA HIS A 502 -28.01 3.96 -8.66
C HIS A 502 -27.08 5.10 -9.12
N GLU A 503 -26.43 5.75 -8.16
CA GLU A 503 -25.52 6.86 -8.35
C GLU A 503 -24.23 6.65 -7.56
N THR A 504 -23.16 7.29 -8.02
CA THR A 504 -21.91 7.40 -7.27
C THR A 504 -22.05 8.41 -6.12
N TRP A 505 -20.97 8.59 -5.35
CA TRP A 505 -20.95 9.58 -4.29
C TRP A 505 -20.93 11.04 -4.80
N GLN A 506 -20.49 11.30 -6.04
CA GLN A 506 -20.56 12.64 -6.65
C GLN A 506 -21.85 12.86 -7.46
N GLY A 507 -22.74 11.86 -7.52
CA GLY A 507 -24.03 11.97 -8.20
C GLY A 507 -24.01 11.58 -9.69
N GLU A 508 -22.93 10.98 -10.19
CA GLU A 508 -22.92 10.43 -11.54
C GLU A 508 -23.81 9.19 -11.63
N SER A 509 -24.60 9.07 -12.71
CA SER A 509 -25.41 7.87 -12.97
C SER A 509 -24.50 6.65 -13.21
N VAL A 510 -24.56 5.66 -12.34
CA VAL A 510 -23.76 4.44 -12.53
C VAL A 510 -24.27 3.66 -13.74
N ARG A 511 -25.60 3.60 -13.93
CA ARG A 511 -26.22 2.88 -15.05
C ARG A 511 -25.77 3.41 -16.41
N GLN A 512 -25.78 4.73 -16.62
CA GLN A 512 -25.41 5.31 -17.91
C GLN A 512 -23.94 5.05 -18.23
N ASN A 513 -23.05 5.35 -17.28
CA ASN A 513 -21.62 5.16 -17.48
C ASN A 513 -21.23 3.68 -17.62
N LEU A 514 -21.92 2.78 -16.90
CA LEU A 514 -21.71 1.35 -17.05
C LEU A 514 -22.14 0.86 -18.43
N THR A 515 -23.27 1.32 -18.96
CA THR A 515 -23.70 1.00 -20.33
C THR A 515 -22.67 1.46 -21.35
N ASN A 516 -22.15 2.68 -21.21
CA ASN A 516 -21.11 3.21 -22.08
C ASN A 516 -19.85 2.32 -22.05
N LEU A 517 -19.35 1.99 -20.85
CA LEU A 517 -18.17 1.14 -20.69
C LEU A 517 -18.39 -0.25 -21.30
N ILE A 518 -19.57 -0.85 -21.11
CA ILE A 518 -19.90 -2.15 -21.71
C ILE A 518 -19.91 -2.05 -23.24
N GLY A 519 -20.47 -0.97 -23.80
CA GLY A 519 -20.45 -0.71 -25.24
C GLY A 519 -19.02 -0.62 -25.78
N GLU A 520 -18.16 0.17 -25.13
CA GLU A 520 -16.74 0.29 -25.50
C GLU A 520 -15.98 -1.04 -25.45
N ILE A 521 -16.31 -1.91 -24.48
CA ILE A 521 -15.74 -3.27 -24.41
C ILE A 521 -16.20 -4.13 -25.57
N GLN A 522 -17.49 -4.09 -25.91
CA GLN A 522 -18.09 -4.92 -26.96
C GLN A 522 -17.69 -4.47 -28.38
N GLU A 523 -17.45 -3.18 -28.57
CA GLU A 523 -17.00 -2.60 -29.85
C GLU A 523 -15.50 -2.76 -30.11
N SER A 524 -14.72 -3.08 -29.07
CA SER A 524 -13.26 -3.22 -29.18
C SER A 524 -12.86 -4.51 -29.90
N GLY A 525 -12.18 -4.36 -31.04
CA GLY A 525 -11.60 -5.50 -31.78
C GLY A 525 -10.42 -6.20 -31.08
N ASN A 526 -9.89 -5.63 -30.00
CA ASN A 526 -8.78 -6.18 -29.24
C ASN A 526 -9.22 -6.95 -27.98
N ILE A 527 -10.53 -6.97 -27.66
CA ILE A 527 -11.05 -7.65 -26.48
C ILE A 527 -11.95 -8.80 -26.91
N GLU A 528 -11.58 -10.02 -26.51
CA GLU A 528 -12.43 -11.20 -26.66
C GLU A 528 -13.16 -11.48 -25.34
N VAL A 529 -14.49 -11.38 -25.36
CA VAL A 529 -15.34 -11.53 -24.17
C VAL A 529 -15.94 -12.93 -24.10
N PHE A 530 -15.70 -13.63 -22.99
CA PHE A 530 -16.29 -14.93 -22.68
C PHE A 530 -17.25 -14.82 -21.50
N LEU A 531 -18.55 -14.87 -21.78
CA LEU A 531 -19.60 -14.90 -20.76
C LEU A 531 -19.91 -16.33 -20.33
N LYS A 532 -20.59 -16.52 -19.19
CA LYS A 532 -20.92 -17.85 -18.64
C LYS A 532 -19.70 -18.79 -18.59
N THR A 533 -18.55 -18.22 -18.25
CA THR A 533 -17.26 -18.90 -18.38
C THR A 533 -16.60 -19.07 -17.02
N GLU A 534 -16.15 -20.28 -16.72
CA GLU A 534 -15.35 -20.59 -15.52
C GLU A 534 -13.92 -20.95 -15.93
N LEU A 535 -12.94 -20.45 -15.18
CA LEU A 535 -11.55 -20.90 -15.30
C LEU A 535 -11.41 -22.23 -14.57
N THR A 536 -10.90 -23.25 -15.24
CA THR A 536 -10.78 -24.62 -14.70
C THR A 536 -9.35 -25.02 -14.38
N HIS A 537 -8.37 -24.51 -15.13
CA HIS A 537 -6.96 -24.83 -14.91
C HIS A 537 -6.05 -23.68 -15.33
N VAL A 538 -4.92 -23.53 -14.64
CA VAL A 538 -3.86 -22.57 -14.98
C VAL A 538 -2.51 -23.25 -14.84
N GLU A 539 -1.73 -23.15 -15.89
CA GLU A 539 -0.33 -23.57 -15.92
C GLU A 539 0.55 -22.48 -16.55
N GLY A 540 1.87 -22.70 -16.51
CA GLY A 540 2.84 -21.75 -17.03
C GLY A 540 3.32 -20.73 -16.00
N PHE A 541 3.85 -19.61 -16.49
CA PHE A 541 4.56 -18.62 -15.69
C PHE A 541 4.47 -17.24 -16.34
N VAL A 542 4.96 -16.20 -15.64
CA VAL A 542 5.05 -14.84 -16.17
C VAL A 542 5.58 -14.81 -17.60
N GLY A 543 4.80 -14.20 -18.50
CA GLY A 543 5.07 -14.15 -19.94
C GLY A 543 4.50 -15.30 -20.76
N ASN A 544 4.20 -16.46 -20.16
CA ASN A 544 3.76 -17.69 -20.85
C ASN A 544 2.76 -18.50 -19.99
N PHE A 545 1.63 -17.89 -19.63
CA PHE A 545 0.54 -18.61 -18.98
C PHE A 545 -0.35 -19.30 -20.01
N LYS A 546 -0.87 -20.47 -19.63
CA LYS A 546 -1.96 -21.14 -20.32
C LYS A 546 -3.12 -21.32 -19.35
N SER A 547 -4.28 -20.79 -19.71
CA SER A 547 -5.48 -20.83 -18.89
C SER A 547 -6.58 -21.59 -19.61
N THR A 548 -6.98 -22.73 -19.05
CA THR A 548 -8.10 -23.52 -19.55
C THR A 548 -9.39 -22.96 -18.98
N ILE A 549 -10.29 -22.57 -19.87
CA ILE A 549 -11.63 -22.08 -19.55
C ILE A 549 -12.67 -23.08 -20.02
N ARG A 550 -13.80 -23.11 -19.32
CA ARG A 550 -15.01 -23.82 -19.75
C ARG A 550 -16.09 -22.81 -20.09
N CYS A 551 -16.52 -22.80 -21.34
CA CYS A 551 -17.53 -21.90 -21.89
C CYS A 551 -18.57 -22.73 -22.65
N ASN A 552 -19.84 -22.69 -22.25
CA ASN A 552 -20.91 -23.48 -22.86
C ASN A 552 -20.58 -24.99 -22.98
N ASP A 553 -20.01 -25.58 -21.93
CA ASP A 553 -19.56 -26.98 -21.86
C ASP A 553 -18.39 -27.37 -22.79
N GLU A 554 -17.80 -26.41 -23.51
CA GLU A 554 -16.56 -26.59 -24.27
C GLU A 554 -15.35 -26.10 -23.46
N GLU A 555 -14.24 -26.84 -23.50
CA GLU A 555 -12.97 -26.41 -22.94
C GLU A 555 -12.11 -25.72 -24.00
N LYS A 556 -11.57 -24.54 -23.66
CA LYS A 556 -10.66 -23.76 -24.51
C LYS A 556 -9.43 -23.36 -23.72
N VAL A 557 -8.27 -23.37 -24.36
CA VAL A 557 -7.01 -22.91 -23.75
C VAL A 557 -6.67 -21.53 -24.27
N LEU A 558 -6.46 -20.58 -23.36
CA LEU A 558 -6.07 -19.21 -23.65
C LEU A 558 -4.59 -19.00 -23.26
N GLU A 559 -3.77 -18.57 -24.20
CA GLU A 559 -2.36 -18.26 -23.95
C GLU A 559 -2.17 -16.77 -23.72
N HIS A 560 -1.55 -16.38 -22.60
CA HIS A 560 -1.38 -14.99 -22.22
C HIS A 560 -0.10 -14.74 -21.42
N GLY A 561 0.39 -13.50 -21.47
CA GLY A 561 1.62 -13.11 -20.77
C GLY A 561 1.38 -12.74 -19.30
N VAL A 562 0.18 -12.23 -18.99
CA VAL A 562 -0.16 -11.65 -17.68
C VAL A 562 -1.63 -11.87 -17.36
N ALA A 563 -1.95 -11.96 -16.06
CA ALA A 563 -3.31 -12.11 -15.57
C ALA A 563 -3.71 -10.99 -14.59
N ILE A 564 -4.94 -10.48 -14.72
CA ILE A 564 -5.55 -9.52 -13.81
C ILE A 564 -6.76 -10.16 -13.14
N ILE A 565 -6.71 -10.29 -11.82
CA ILE A 565 -7.76 -10.87 -10.98
C ILE A 565 -8.74 -9.76 -10.56
N ALA A 566 -9.94 -9.79 -11.12
CA ALA A 566 -11.01 -8.81 -10.92
C ALA A 566 -12.33 -9.47 -10.51
N THR A 567 -12.26 -10.60 -9.79
CA THR A 567 -13.40 -11.48 -9.45
C THR A 567 -14.48 -10.85 -8.55
N GLY A 568 -14.23 -9.64 -8.06
CA GLY A 568 -15.15 -8.89 -7.22
C GLY A 568 -15.39 -9.50 -5.84
N ALA A 569 -16.47 -9.02 -5.21
CA ALA A 569 -17.00 -9.48 -3.93
C ALA A 569 -18.53 -9.22 -3.94
N SER A 570 -19.23 -9.69 -2.90
CA SER A 570 -20.69 -9.60 -2.83
C SER A 570 -21.16 -8.88 -1.58
N GLU A 571 -22.35 -8.29 -1.65
CA GLU A 571 -23.06 -7.81 -0.47
C GLU A 571 -23.49 -9.01 0.39
N LEU A 572 -23.24 -8.92 1.69
CA LEU A 572 -23.72 -9.86 2.69
C LEU A 572 -25.25 -9.81 2.74
N LYS A 573 -25.88 -10.97 2.65
CA LYS A 573 -27.29 -11.18 2.93
C LYS A 573 -27.42 -11.54 4.42
N PRO A 574 -27.93 -10.66 5.29
CA PRO A 574 -27.88 -10.87 6.75
C PRO A 574 -28.91 -11.88 7.25
N ASP A 575 -28.54 -12.74 8.21
CA ASP A 575 -29.45 -13.73 8.81
C ASP A 575 -30.25 -13.19 10.03
N GLY A 576 -30.67 -11.92 9.98
CA GLY A 576 -31.36 -11.27 11.11
C GLY A 576 -32.02 -9.95 10.73
N TYR A 577 -32.44 -9.15 11.72
CA TYR A 577 -33.13 -7.87 11.50
C TYR A 577 -34.48 -7.98 10.74
N LEU A 578 -35.10 -9.17 10.72
CA LEU A 578 -36.24 -9.52 9.84
C LEU A 578 -35.92 -9.48 8.34
N TYR A 579 -34.63 -9.52 7.97
CA TYR A 579 -34.22 -9.61 6.57
C TYR A 579 -34.71 -10.91 5.93
N GLY A 580 -35.33 -10.83 4.75
CA GLY A 580 -35.96 -11.96 4.07
C GLY A 580 -37.31 -12.39 4.67
N GLU A 581 -37.63 -11.95 5.88
CA GLU A 581 -38.91 -12.22 6.55
C GLU A 581 -39.94 -11.10 6.35
N ASP A 582 -39.50 -9.85 6.22
CA ASP A 582 -40.37 -8.69 6.03
C ASP A 582 -39.92 -7.84 4.82
N PRO A 583 -40.80 -7.58 3.83
CA PRO A 583 -40.44 -6.89 2.58
C PRO A 583 -40.09 -5.40 2.76
N ARG A 584 -40.31 -4.85 3.96
CA ARG A 584 -39.91 -3.48 4.35
C ARG A 584 -38.46 -3.41 4.84
N VAL A 585 -37.80 -4.55 5.05
CA VAL A 585 -36.38 -4.62 5.42
C VAL A 585 -35.56 -4.90 4.17
N LEU A 586 -34.71 -3.95 3.80
CA LEU A 586 -33.91 -3.98 2.59
C LEU A 586 -32.43 -3.86 2.92
N THR A 587 -31.59 -4.37 2.05
CA THR A 587 -30.18 -3.98 1.97
C THR A 587 -30.00 -2.67 1.21
N GLY A 588 -28.81 -2.07 1.31
CA GLY A 588 -28.46 -0.87 0.56
C GLY A 588 -28.61 -1.04 -0.96
N LEU A 589 -28.14 -2.17 -1.52
CA LEU A 589 -28.27 -2.44 -2.96
C LEU A 589 -29.72 -2.68 -3.40
N GLU A 590 -30.55 -3.28 -2.55
CA GLU A 590 -31.98 -3.47 -2.87
C GLU A 590 -32.74 -2.14 -2.88
N LEU A 591 -32.36 -1.17 -2.03
CA LEU A 591 -32.90 0.18 -2.12
C LEU A 591 -32.47 0.87 -3.42
N ASP A 592 -31.20 0.76 -3.83
CA ASP A 592 -30.74 1.29 -5.12
C ASP A 592 -31.51 0.69 -6.29
N GLU A 593 -31.78 -0.62 -6.28
CA GLU A 593 -32.60 -1.26 -7.31
C GLU A 593 -34.03 -0.69 -7.36
N ARG A 594 -34.63 -0.31 -6.23
CA ARG A 594 -35.93 0.39 -6.19
C ARG A 594 -35.83 1.82 -6.72
N LEU A 595 -34.76 2.54 -6.38
CA LEU A 595 -34.49 3.89 -6.91
C LEU A 595 -34.32 3.86 -8.44
N ILE A 596 -33.54 2.92 -8.96
CA ILE A 596 -33.33 2.72 -10.41
C ILE A 596 -34.65 2.44 -11.14
N LYS A 597 -35.56 1.70 -10.51
CA LYS A 597 -36.88 1.37 -11.07
C LYS A 597 -37.91 2.50 -10.92
N ASN A 598 -37.56 3.60 -10.27
CA ASN A 598 -38.50 4.66 -9.88
C ASN A 598 -39.74 4.11 -9.16
N ASP A 599 -39.51 3.19 -8.21
CA ASP A 599 -40.58 2.52 -7.48
C ASP A 599 -41.49 3.55 -6.77
N ALA A 600 -42.77 3.56 -7.14
CA ALA A 600 -43.75 4.51 -6.63
C ALA A 600 -43.96 4.38 -5.12
N SER A 601 -43.76 3.19 -4.55
CA SER A 601 -43.93 2.94 -3.11
C SER A 601 -42.99 3.78 -2.24
N LEU A 602 -41.85 4.23 -2.77
CA LEU A 602 -40.90 5.08 -2.05
C LEU A 602 -41.48 6.46 -1.72
N ARG A 603 -42.51 6.91 -2.43
CA ARG A 603 -43.19 8.20 -2.16
C ARG A 603 -44.10 8.14 -0.94
N ASP A 604 -44.60 6.95 -0.63
CA ASP A 604 -45.55 6.73 0.47
C ASP A 604 -44.85 6.43 1.80
N VAL A 605 -43.53 6.19 1.77
CA VAL A 605 -42.70 5.98 2.97
C VAL A 605 -42.61 7.30 3.74
N LYS A 606 -43.08 7.31 4.99
CA LYS A 606 -43.04 8.45 5.90
C LYS A 606 -41.82 8.40 6.81
N SER A 607 -41.29 7.21 7.11
CA SER A 607 -40.15 7.03 7.99
C SER A 607 -39.21 5.91 7.55
N ALA A 608 -37.89 6.17 7.58
CA ALA A 608 -36.86 5.21 7.20
C ALA A 608 -35.69 5.17 8.20
N VAL A 609 -35.24 3.97 8.57
CA VAL A 609 -34.11 3.76 9.47
C VAL A 609 -32.99 3.00 8.77
N PHE A 610 -31.80 3.60 8.69
CA PHE A 610 -30.59 2.95 8.22
C PHE A 610 -29.81 2.39 9.41
N VAL A 611 -29.49 1.09 9.36
CA VAL A 611 -28.67 0.41 10.36
C VAL A 611 -27.27 0.21 9.81
N GLN A 612 -26.28 0.88 10.41
CA GLN A 612 -24.90 0.81 9.97
C GLN A 612 -24.17 -0.44 10.48
N CYS A 613 -23.09 -0.80 9.76
CA CYS A 613 -22.16 -1.87 10.16
C CYS A 613 -22.79 -3.28 10.26
N VAL A 614 -23.86 -3.55 9.51
CA VAL A 614 -24.50 -4.88 9.51
C VAL A 614 -23.53 -5.90 8.92
N GLY A 615 -22.98 -6.76 9.77
CA GLY A 615 -21.95 -7.72 9.38
C GLY A 615 -20.58 -7.09 9.10
N SER A 616 -20.25 -5.93 9.64
CA SER A 616 -18.91 -5.35 9.55
C SER A 616 -18.40 -4.98 10.92
N ARG A 617 -17.08 -5.03 11.11
CA ARG A 617 -16.41 -4.62 12.34
C ARG A 617 -17.00 -5.35 13.57
N ILE A 618 -17.19 -6.66 13.42
CA ILE A 618 -17.53 -7.66 14.46
C ILE A 618 -16.39 -8.69 14.54
N PRO A 619 -16.30 -9.52 15.60
CA PRO A 619 -15.21 -10.50 15.74
C PRO A 619 -15.00 -11.39 14.51
N GLU A 620 -16.07 -11.82 13.84
CA GLU A 620 -16.02 -12.72 12.67
C GLU A 620 -15.57 -12.02 11.38
N ARG A 621 -15.70 -10.69 11.32
CA ARG A 621 -15.27 -9.85 10.20
C ARG A 621 -14.74 -8.52 10.75
N PRO A 622 -13.51 -8.52 11.31
CA PRO A 622 -12.96 -7.36 12.01
C PRO A 622 -12.40 -6.31 11.04
N TYR A 623 -13.13 -6.02 9.96
CA TYR A 623 -12.82 -5.01 8.95
C TYR A 623 -14.03 -4.11 8.68
N CYS A 624 -13.75 -2.96 8.08
CA CYS A 624 -14.76 -2.02 7.60
C CYS A 624 -15.04 -2.25 6.12
N SER A 625 -16.30 -2.34 5.71
CA SER A 625 -16.65 -2.42 4.28
C SER A 625 -16.52 -1.12 3.50
N LYS A 626 -15.97 -0.05 4.11
CA LYS A 626 -15.54 1.23 3.52
C LYS A 626 -16.62 2.10 2.84
N VAL A 627 -17.63 1.51 2.19
CA VAL A 627 -18.62 2.19 1.35
C VAL A 627 -19.95 2.47 2.06
N CYS A 628 -20.30 1.67 3.07
CA CYS A 628 -21.64 1.62 3.66
C CYS A 628 -22.13 2.96 4.24
N CYS A 629 -21.29 3.69 4.98
CA CYS A 629 -21.70 4.99 5.55
C CYS A 629 -22.03 6.02 4.47
N THR A 630 -21.17 6.16 3.45
CA THR A 630 -21.38 7.10 2.35
C THR A 630 -22.61 6.70 1.53
N HIS A 631 -22.77 5.41 1.23
CA HIS A 631 -23.90 4.88 0.47
C HIS A 631 -25.23 5.12 1.19
N SER A 632 -25.32 4.84 2.49
CA SER A 632 -26.53 5.13 3.28
C SER A 632 -26.88 6.60 3.32
N ILE A 633 -25.88 7.48 3.46
CA ILE A 633 -26.11 8.94 3.48
C ILE A 633 -26.63 9.41 2.11
N LYS A 634 -26.04 8.92 1.02
CA LYS A 634 -26.49 9.24 -0.34
C LYS A 634 -27.93 8.75 -0.57
N ASN A 635 -28.25 7.53 -0.17
CA ASN A 635 -29.61 6.99 -0.30
C ASN A 635 -30.62 7.76 0.57
N ALA A 636 -30.23 8.15 1.78
CA ALA A 636 -31.07 8.99 2.65
C ALA A 636 -31.36 10.36 2.02
N LEU A 637 -30.36 10.97 1.37
CA LEU A 637 -30.52 12.22 0.61
C LEU A 637 -31.44 12.03 -0.61
N GLU A 638 -31.34 10.91 -1.33
CA GLU A 638 -32.26 10.60 -2.44
C GLU A 638 -33.70 10.39 -1.95
N LEU A 639 -33.91 9.68 -0.84
CA LEU A 639 -35.23 9.57 -0.22
C LEU A 639 -35.81 10.93 0.14
N LYS A 640 -35.00 11.83 0.71
CA LYS A 640 -35.40 13.23 0.99
C LYS A 640 -35.72 14.04 -0.27
N LYS A 641 -35.10 13.74 -1.42
CA LYS A 641 -35.48 14.38 -2.70
C LYS A 641 -36.83 13.87 -3.21
N ILE A 642 -37.12 12.58 -3.02
CA ILE A 642 -38.38 11.95 -3.44
C ILE A 642 -39.54 12.43 -2.56
N ASN A 643 -39.34 12.42 -1.24
CA ASN A 643 -40.30 12.89 -0.24
C ASN A 643 -39.57 13.80 0.77
N PRO A 644 -39.66 15.14 0.65
CA PRO A 644 -38.99 16.07 1.56
C PRO A 644 -39.36 15.89 3.05
N GLU A 645 -40.59 15.42 3.32
CA GLU A 645 -41.14 15.25 4.66
C GLU A 645 -40.77 13.92 5.32
N ILE A 646 -40.14 12.98 4.59
CA ILE A 646 -39.76 11.67 5.16
C ILE A 646 -38.82 11.83 6.36
N GLU A 647 -39.12 11.21 7.48
CA GLU A 647 -38.22 11.16 8.64
C GLU A 647 -37.15 10.09 8.42
N VAL A 648 -35.88 10.48 8.41
CA VAL A 648 -34.78 9.55 8.17
C VAL A 648 -33.84 9.52 9.35
N PHE A 649 -33.59 8.31 9.85
CA PHE A 649 -32.65 8.05 10.93
C PHE A 649 -31.50 7.18 10.43
N ILE A 650 -30.27 7.51 10.82
CA ILE A 650 -29.09 6.68 10.61
C ILE A 650 -28.54 6.26 11.96
N VAL A 651 -28.68 4.98 12.29
CA VAL A 651 -28.22 4.37 13.54
C VAL A 651 -26.81 3.82 13.34
N TYR A 652 -25.84 4.32 14.10
CA TYR A 652 -24.42 4.11 13.78
C TYR A 652 -23.49 3.99 14.99
N ARG A 653 -22.27 3.46 14.76
CA ARG A 653 -21.17 3.49 15.74
C ARG A 653 -20.20 4.66 15.51
N ASP A 654 -19.67 4.77 14.29
CA ASP A 654 -18.85 5.90 13.80
C ASP A 654 -19.23 6.21 12.35
N ILE A 655 -19.30 7.49 11.97
CA ILE A 655 -19.52 7.88 10.58
C ILE A 655 -18.18 7.98 9.85
N ARG A 656 -18.03 7.18 8.79
CA ARG A 656 -16.78 7.06 8.00
C ARG A 656 -16.88 7.68 6.60
N THR A 657 -17.43 8.88 6.49
CA THR A 657 -17.42 9.71 5.27
C THR A 657 -16.07 10.40 5.08
N TYR A 658 -15.01 9.63 4.82
CA TYR A 658 -13.64 10.13 4.67
C TYR A 658 -13.43 11.02 3.42
N GLY A 659 -12.38 11.84 3.44
CA GLY A 659 -12.07 12.73 2.32
C GLY A 659 -13.15 13.81 2.15
N LEU A 660 -13.43 14.12 0.89
CA LEU A 660 -14.46 15.06 0.46
C LEU A 660 -15.90 14.55 0.71
N ARG A 661 -16.08 13.25 0.97
CA ARG A 661 -17.38 12.66 1.29
C ARG A 661 -17.98 13.18 2.59
N GLU A 662 -17.18 13.87 3.42
CA GLU A 662 -17.67 14.56 4.63
C GLU A 662 -18.74 15.60 4.31
N GLU A 663 -18.69 16.19 3.12
CA GLU A 663 -19.69 17.16 2.67
C GLU A 663 -21.09 16.55 2.56
N LEU A 664 -21.19 15.30 2.10
CA LEU A 664 -22.47 14.58 2.08
C LEU A 664 -23.03 14.39 3.49
N TYR A 665 -22.15 14.13 4.47
CA TYR A 665 -22.57 14.00 5.86
C TYR A 665 -23.07 15.33 6.42
N ARG A 666 -22.42 16.45 6.08
CA ARG A 666 -22.87 17.80 6.44
C ARG A 666 -24.22 18.12 5.80
N GLU A 667 -24.35 17.95 4.50
CA GLU A 667 -25.59 18.18 3.74
C GLU A 667 -26.76 17.36 4.32
N ALA A 668 -26.53 16.09 4.63
CA ALA A 668 -27.56 15.23 5.22
C ALA A 668 -28.08 15.76 6.56
N ARG A 669 -27.19 16.28 7.42
CA ARG A 669 -27.59 16.89 8.70
C ARG A 669 -28.36 18.18 8.50
N GLU A 670 -27.96 19.01 7.52
CA GLU A 670 -28.66 20.25 7.18
C GLU A 670 -30.07 19.98 6.66
N LYS A 671 -30.27 18.88 5.92
CA LYS A 671 -31.58 18.40 5.45
C LYS A 671 -32.40 17.65 6.49
N GLY A 672 -31.98 17.67 7.76
CA GLY A 672 -32.74 17.09 8.87
C GLY A 672 -32.66 15.56 8.99
N ILE A 673 -31.69 14.90 8.35
CA ILE A 673 -31.43 13.47 8.60
C ILE A 673 -30.82 13.32 10.00
N ILE A 674 -31.41 12.45 10.81
CA ILE A 674 -31.08 12.30 12.23
C ILE A 674 -30.06 11.17 12.40
N PHE A 675 -28.93 11.47 13.02
CA PHE A 675 -27.87 10.49 13.28
C PHE A 675 -27.90 10.08 14.75
N VAL A 676 -28.14 8.79 15.01
CA VAL A 676 -28.25 8.27 16.38
C VAL A 676 -27.13 7.27 16.64
N ARG A 677 -26.25 7.59 17.59
CA ARG A 677 -25.19 6.68 17.99
C ARG A 677 -25.72 5.65 18.98
N TYR A 678 -25.48 4.38 18.71
CA TYR A 678 -25.89 3.29 19.60
C TYR A 678 -24.70 2.63 20.31
N ASP A 679 -25.00 1.98 21.42
CA ASP A 679 -24.09 1.10 22.15
C ASP A 679 -23.97 -0.23 21.39
N PHE A 680 -22.82 -0.43 20.75
CA PHE A 680 -22.58 -1.57 19.88
C PHE A 680 -22.61 -2.90 20.63
N ASP A 681 -22.16 -2.91 21.88
CA ASP A 681 -22.03 -4.14 22.68
C ASP A 681 -23.40 -4.70 23.08
N LYS A 682 -24.46 -3.88 23.00
CA LYS A 682 -25.85 -4.27 23.27
C LYS A 682 -26.65 -4.61 22.02
N GLY A 683 -26.08 -4.40 20.82
CA GLY A 683 -26.73 -4.69 19.56
C GLY A 683 -27.98 -3.84 19.26
N ILE A 684 -28.72 -4.27 18.22
CA ILE A 684 -29.96 -3.66 17.75
C ILE A 684 -30.98 -4.78 17.52
N ALA A 685 -32.22 -4.56 17.95
CA ALA A 685 -33.34 -5.46 17.70
C ALA A 685 -34.34 -4.81 16.73
N VAL A 686 -34.75 -5.56 15.71
CA VAL A 686 -35.82 -5.15 14.77
C VAL A 686 -36.99 -6.09 14.94
N ARG A 687 -38.20 -5.55 15.14
CA ARG A 687 -39.43 -6.30 15.41
C ARG A 687 -40.58 -5.74 14.58
N ARG A 688 -41.60 -6.57 14.31
CA ARG A 688 -42.86 -6.09 13.70
C ARG A 688 -43.70 -5.37 14.74
N ALA A 689 -44.28 -4.24 14.39
CA ALA A 689 -45.21 -3.49 15.23
C ALA A 689 -46.41 -3.02 14.39
N GLY A 690 -47.33 -3.96 14.12
CA GLY A 690 -48.46 -3.70 13.23
C GLY A 690 -48.00 -3.37 11.81
N ASP A 691 -48.44 -2.23 11.29
CA ASP A 691 -48.10 -1.74 9.95
C ASP A 691 -46.73 -1.03 9.88
N GLU A 692 -45.99 -0.98 11.00
CA GLU A 692 -44.64 -0.40 11.10
C GLU A 692 -43.61 -1.46 11.57
N LEU A 693 -42.33 -1.09 11.49
CA LEU A 693 -41.19 -1.80 12.06
C LEU A 693 -40.69 -1.04 13.29
N GLN A 694 -40.41 -1.78 14.36
CA GLN A 694 -39.86 -1.25 15.59
C GLN A 694 -38.36 -1.57 15.67
N ILE A 695 -37.53 -0.54 15.84
CA ILE A 695 -36.08 -0.65 15.95
C ILE A 695 -35.65 -0.18 17.35
N ALA A 696 -35.22 -1.13 18.18
CA ALA A 696 -34.83 -0.89 19.57
C ALA A 696 -33.31 -1.05 19.75
N PHE A 697 -32.68 -0.08 20.42
CA PHE A 697 -31.25 -0.09 20.70
C PHE A 697 -30.92 0.79 21.91
N THR A 698 -29.77 0.57 22.56
CA THR A 698 -29.32 1.47 23.63
C THR A 698 -28.60 2.68 23.03
N GLY A 699 -29.08 3.89 23.33
CA GLY A 699 -28.42 5.13 22.90
C GLY A 699 -27.08 5.33 23.63
N TYR A 700 -26.02 5.60 22.87
CA TYR A 700 -24.66 5.69 23.44
C TYR A 700 -24.50 6.85 24.44
N ILE A 701 -25.10 8.00 24.15
CA ILE A 701 -25.00 9.20 25.01
C ILE A 701 -25.99 9.12 26.18
N LEU A 702 -27.23 8.71 25.91
CA LEU A 702 -28.31 8.70 26.91
C LEU A 702 -28.26 7.47 27.83
N LYS A 703 -27.46 6.45 27.48
CA LYS A 703 -27.33 5.16 28.20
C LYS A 703 -28.67 4.50 28.54
N ARG A 704 -29.69 4.75 27.70
CA ARG A 704 -31.06 4.22 27.82
C ARG A 704 -31.49 3.59 26.52
N GLU A 705 -32.48 2.69 26.59
CA GLU A 705 -33.12 2.14 25.41
C GLU A 705 -33.86 3.24 24.65
N ILE A 706 -33.68 3.25 23.33
CA ILE A 706 -34.36 4.11 22.38
C ILE A 706 -35.08 3.19 21.40
N THR A 707 -36.32 3.53 21.10
CA THR A 707 -37.14 2.81 20.15
C THR A 707 -37.60 3.78 19.07
N ILE A 708 -37.35 3.43 17.82
CA ILE A 708 -37.80 4.18 16.64
C ILE A 708 -38.80 3.30 15.90
N GLN A 709 -39.95 3.86 15.53
CA GLN A 709 -40.90 3.23 14.61
C GLN A 709 -40.58 3.70 13.19
N ALA A 710 -40.59 2.79 12.23
CA ALA A 710 -40.25 3.08 10.85
C ALA A 710 -41.08 2.27 9.85
N ASP A 711 -41.43 2.87 8.72
CA ASP A 711 -42.08 2.16 7.61
C ASP A 711 -41.09 1.26 6.86
N MET A 712 -39.80 1.61 6.88
CA MET A 712 -38.75 0.93 6.13
C MET A 712 -37.43 0.89 6.93
N VAL A 713 -36.74 -0.25 6.85
CA VAL A 713 -35.40 -0.44 7.43
C VAL A 713 -34.40 -0.78 6.33
N ILE A 714 -33.27 -0.08 6.32
CA ILE A 714 -32.18 -0.31 5.38
C ILE A 714 -30.97 -0.81 6.13
N LEU A 715 -30.50 -2.00 5.80
CA LEU A 715 -29.33 -2.64 6.36
C LEU A 715 -28.12 -2.27 5.52
N ALA A 716 -27.18 -1.53 6.12
CA ALA A 716 -25.90 -1.21 5.48
C ALA A 716 -24.96 -2.42 5.62
N SER A 717 -25.24 -3.43 4.79
CA SER A 717 -24.60 -4.74 4.79
C SER A 717 -23.14 -4.69 4.39
N ALA A 718 -22.37 -5.62 4.95
CA ALA A 718 -20.96 -5.78 4.65
C ALA A 718 -20.72 -6.27 3.22
N ILE A 719 -19.53 -5.98 2.70
CA ILE A 719 -18.98 -6.60 1.50
C ILE A 719 -18.15 -7.81 1.93
N VAL A 720 -18.47 -8.97 1.38
CA VAL A 720 -17.84 -10.26 1.70
C VAL A 720 -17.20 -10.89 0.47
N ALA A 721 -15.97 -11.39 0.65
CA ALA A 721 -15.29 -12.21 -0.34
C ALA A 721 -16.00 -13.58 -0.49
N PRO A 722 -15.81 -14.29 -1.62
CA PRO A 722 -16.34 -15.64 -1.77
C PRO A 722 -15.73 -16.59 -0.73
N LYS A 723 -16.57 -17.49 -0.16
CA LYS A 723 -16.14 -18.50 0.84
C LYS A 723 -15.02 -19.40 0.32
N GLU A 724 -15.12 -19.79 -0.95
CA GLU A 724 -14.10 -20.56 -1.66
C GLU A 724 -13.55 -19.74 -2.82
N ASN A 725 -12.23 -19.56 -2.85
CA ASN A 725 -11.56 -18.81 -3.90
C ASN A 725 -10.73 -19.75 -4.78
N LYS A 726 -11.41 -20.43 -5.72
CA LYS A 726 -10.76 -21.36 -6.67
C LYS A 726 -9.65 -20.67 -7.49
N ILE A 727 -9.85 -19.40 -7.84
CA ILE A 727 -8.87 -18.60 -8.58
C ILE A 727 -7.58 -18.42 -7.77
N ALA A 728 -7.69 -18.18 -6.45
CA ALA A 728 -6.53 -18.14 -5.57
C ALA A 728 -5.74 -19.46 -5.57
N GLN A 729 -6.44 -20.60 -5.57
CA GLN A 729 -5.79 -21.92 -5.63
C GLN A 729 -5.07 -22.15 -6.96
N MET A 730 -5.72 -21.84 -8.09
CA MET A 730 -5.17 -22.03 -9.43
C MET A 730 -3.91 -21.20 -9.68
N PHE A 731 -3.92 -19.92 -9.27
CA PHE A 731 -2.76 -19.04 -9.40
C PHE A 731 -1.80 -19.09 -8.20
N LYS A 732 -2.09 -19.92 -7.19
CA LYS A 732 -1.32 -20.04 -5.93
C LYS A 732 -1.14 -18.68 -5.22
N LEU A 733 -2.22 -17.92 -5.13
CA LEU A 733 -2.24 -16.56 -4.58
C LEU A 733 -2.67 -16.55 -3.11
N PRO A 734 -2.05 -15.72 -2.26
CA PRO A 734 -2.45 -15.59 -0.87
C PRO A 734 -3.78 -14.85 -0.74
N VAL A 735 -4.60 -15.30 0.20
CA VAL A 735 -5.80 -14.61 0.69
C VAL A 735 -5.66 -14.40 2.20
N ASN A 736 -6.26 -13.33 2.72
CA ASN A 736 -6.31 -13.10 4.17
C ASN A 736 -7.44 -13.93 4.81
N ASP A 737 -7.54 -13.90 6.14
CA ASP A 737 -8.55 -14.64 6.90
C ASP A 737 -10.00 -14.28 6.52
N ASP A 738 -10.19 -13.12 5.87
CA ASP A 738 -11.49 -12.62 5.41
C ASP A 738 -11.81 -13.04 3.96
N GLY A 739 -10.92 -13.77 3.29
CA GLY A 739 -11.07 -14.28 1.92
C GLY A 739 -10.65 -13.29 0.81
N PHE A 740 -10.19 -12.10 1.15
CA PHE A 740 -9.68 -11.13 0.16
C PHE A 740 -8.23 -11.43 -0.23
N PHE A 741 -7.88 -11.18 -1.48
CA PHE A 741 -6.51 -11.37 -1.98
C PHE A 741 -5.49 -10.48 -1.27
N VAL A 742 -4.28 -10.98 -1.00
CA VAL A 742 -3.19 -10.23 -0.36
C VAL A 742 -2.17 -9.79 -1.42
N GLU A 743 -1.94 -8.48 -1.49
CA GLU A 743 -0.93 -7.86 -2.34
C GLU A 743 0.52 -8.17 -1.91
N ALA A 744 1.48 -7.93 -2.79
CA ALA A 744 2.91 -8.12 -2.52
C ALA A 744 3.43 -7.20 -1.41
N HIS A 745 2.99 -5.93 -1.39
CA HIS A 745 3.35 -4.99 -0.33
C HIS A 745 2.33 -3.86 -0.22
N VAL A 746 1.70 -3.73 0.95
CA VAL A 746 0.61 -2.79 1.27
C VAL A 746 0.82 -1.35 0.77
N LYS A 747 2.06 -0.84 0.76
CA LYS A 747 2.38 0.54 0.35
C LYS A 747 3.07 0.66 -1.01
N LEU A 748 3.88 -0.31 -1.40
CA LEU A 748 4.84 -0.16 -2.52
C LEU A 748 4.37 -0.90 -3.76
N ARG A 749 3.64 -2.01 -3.55
CA ARG A 749 3.08 -2.86 -4.59
C ARG A 749 1.65 -3.25 -4.16
N PRO A 750 0.72 -2.30 -4.05
CA PRO A 750 -0.65 -2.53 -3.57
C PRO A 750 -1.56 -3.24 -4.60
N ILE A 751 -1.05 -3.49 -5.80
CA ILE A 751 -1.76 -4.10 -6.95
C ILE A 751 -1.14 -5.44 -7.34
N ASP A 752 0.18 -5.55 -7.26
CA ASP A 752 0.92 -6.75 -7.63
C ASP A 752 0.72 -7.87 -6.60
N PHE A 753 0.77 -9.11 -7.06
CA PHE A 753 1.06 -10.26 -6.20
C PHE A 753 2.56 -10.50 -6.06
N ALA A 754 2.95 -11.35 -5.10
CA ALA A 754 4.30 -11.88 -5.04
C ALA A 754 4.61 -12.80 -6.23
N THR A 755 3.57 -13.41 -6.81
CA THR A 755 3.64 -14.11 -8.10
C THR A 755 3.73 -13.10 -9.23
N ASP A 756 4.85 -13.09 -9.96
CA ASP A 756 5.06 -12.17 -11.07
C ASP A 756 4.05 -12.39 -12.21
N GLY A 757 3.70 -11.30 -12.91
CA GLY A 757 2.75 -11.31 -14.02
C GLY A 757 1.28 -11.45 -13.60
N VAL A 758 0.97 -11.49 -12.31
CA VAL A 758 -0.40 -11.57 -11.79
C VAL A 758 -0.70 -10.34 -10.92
N PHE A 759 -1.86 -9.72 -11.15
CA PHE A 759 -2.29 -8.47 -10.49
C PHE A 759 -3.72 -8.58 -9.95
N VAL A 760 -4.10 -7.73 -9.01
CA VAL A 760 -5.47 -7.69 -8.47
C VAL A 760 -6.09 -6.30 -8.54
N CYS A 761 -7.39 -6.24 -8.81
CA CYS A 761 -8.14 -4.99 -8.76
C CYS A 761 -9.59 -5.15 -8.25
N GLY A 762 -10.20 -4.02 -7.91
CA GLY A 762 -11.60 -3.95 -7.51
C GLY A 762 -11.89 -4.63 -6.17
N LEU A 763 -13.12 -5.11 -6.01
CA LEU A 763 -13.59 -5.69 -4.75
C LEU A 763 -12.90 -7.01 -4.37
N ALA A 764 -12.23 -7.68 -5.32
CA ALA A 764 -11.44 -8.89 -5.04
C ALA A 764 -10.28 -8.61 -4.06
N HIS A 765 -9.71 -7.40 -4.12
CA HIS A 765 -8.63 -6.97 -3.24
C HIS A 765 -9.11 -6.53 -1.84
N SER A 766 -10.24 -5.81 -1.80
CA SER A 766 -10.86 -5.28 -0.57
C SER A 766 -12.11 -4.44 -0.91
N PRO A 767 -13.02 -4.21 0.06
CA PRO A 767 -14.16 -3.29 -0.11
C PRO A 767 -13.71 -1.87 -0.49
N LYS A 768 -14.24 -1.32 -1.59
CA LYS A 768 -13.88 0.02 -2.09
C LYS A 768 -14.98 0.61 -3.00
N PRO A 769 -15.08 1.96 -3.10
CA PRO A 769 -16.04 2.63 -3.98
C PRO A 769 -15.64 2.54 -5.47
N VAL A 770 -16.54 2.99 -6.35
CA VAL A 770 -16.40 2.90 -7.81
C VAL A 770 -15.12 3.57 -8.33
N ASP A 771 -14.85 4.79 -7.87
CA ASP A 771 -13.68 5.60 -8.25
C ASP A 771 -12.37 4.88 -7.93
N GLU A 772 -12.24 4.34 -6.72
CA GLU A 772 -11.05 3.58 -6.33
C GLU A 772 -10.95 2.23 -7.07
N ALA A 773 -12.08 1.58 -7.38
CA ALA A 773 -12.10 0.33 -8.12
C ALA A 773 -11.62 0.52 -9.56
N ILE A 774 -12.04 1.60 -10.22
CA ILE A 774 -11.58 1.98 -11.57
C ILE A 774 -10.10 2.36 -11.53
N ALA A 775 -9.68 3.19 -10.57
CA ALA A 775 -8.27 3.54 -10.41
C ALA A 775 -7.39 2.29 -10.21
N GLN A 776 -7.82 1.32 -9.40
CA GLN A 776 -7.09 0.07 -9.23
C GLN A 776 -7.08 -0.80 -10.49
N GLY A 777 -8.15 -0.80 -11.29
CA GLY A 777 -8.21 -1.48 -12.59
C GLY A 777 -7.21 -0.89 -13.60
N LEU A 778 -7.21 0.43 -13.75
CA LEU A 778 -6.22 1.16 -14.56
C LEU A 778 -4.80 0.92 -14.06
N GLY A 779 -4.59 0.97 -12.74
CA GLY A 779 -3.31 0.66 -12.14
C GLY A 779 -2.83 -0.76 -12.48
N ALA A 780 -3.70 -1.76 -12.39
CA ALA A 780 -3.39 -3.14 -12.78
C ALA A 780 -3.00 -3.26 -14.26
N ALA A 781 -3.67 -2.52 -15.15
CA ALA A 781 -3.28 -2.45 -16.56
C ALA A 781 -1.86 -1.88 -16.73
N SER A 782 -1.52 -0.74 -16.13
CA SER A 782 -0.14 -0.19 -16.23
C SER A 782 0.90 -1.16 -15.64
N ARG A 783 0.62 -1.78 -14.49
CA ARG A 783 1.51 -2.79 -13.90
C ARG A 783 1.72 -3.98 -14.84
N ALA A 784 0.67 -4.46 -15.49
CA ALA A 784 0.76 -5.53 -16.50
C ALA A 784 1.59 -5.11 -17.73
N VAL A 785 1.44 -3.86 -18.18
CA VAL A 785 2.18 -3.30 -19.33
C VAL A 785 3.69 -3.26 -19.07
N THR A 786 4.14 -3.14 -17.80
CA THR A 786 5.59 -3.23 -17.48
C THR A 786 6.24 -4.55 -17.90
N PHE A 787 5.45 -5.61 -18.08
CA PHE A 787 5.88 -6.88 -18.65
C PHE A 787 5.65 -6.90 -20.16
N LEU A 788 4.41 -6.64 -20.60
CA LEU A 788 4.03 -6.74 -22.00
C LEU A 788 4.92 -5.85 -22.90
N SER A 789 5.22 -4.61 -22.47
CA SER A 789 5.99 -3.65 -23.27
C SER A 789 7.45 -4.05 -23.51
N LYS A 790 8.00 -5.01 -22.77
CA LYS A 790 9.40 -5.44 -22.92
C LYS A 790 9.58 -6.50 -24.00
N GLY A 791 8.54 -7.28 -24.32
CA GLY A 791 8.59 -8.42 -25.24
C GLY A 791 9.43 -9.62 -24.76
N LYS A 792 10.49 -9.37 -23.98
CA LYS A 792 11.35 -10.38 -23.35
C LYS A 792 11.69 -9.97 -21.92
N ILE A 793 11.79 -10.95 -21.03
CA ILE A 793 12.27 -10.77 -19.66
C ILE A 793 13.36 -11.80 -19.34
N LEU A 794 14.17 -11.49 -18.34
CA LEU A 794 15.14 -12.44 -17.80
C LEU A 794 14.46 -13.24 -16.69
N GLY A 795 14.42 -14.56 -16.82
CA GLY A 795 13.96 -15.48 -15.79
C GLY A 795 14.94 -15.57 -14.61
N ASP A 796 14.59 -16.33 -13.59
CA ASP A 796 15.52 -16.58 -12.49
C ASP A 796 16.64 -17.53 -12.94
N ALA A 797 17.87 -17.29 -12.47
CA ALA A 797 18.99 -18.20 -12.69
C ALA A 797 19.15 -19.23 -11.56
N ILE A 798 18.44 -19.04 -10.43
CA ILE A 798 18.34 -20.04 -9.35
C ILE A 798 17.36 -21.12 -9.82
N VAL A 799 17.85 -22.02 -10.66
CA VAL A 799 17.08 -23.14 -11.23
C VAL A 799 17.79 -24.46 -10.96
N SER A 800 17.01 -25.53 -10.92
CA SER A 800 17.58 -26.87 -10.87
C SER A 800 18.09 -27.29 -12.23
N LYS A 801 19.24 -27.97 -12.29
CA LYS A 801 19.67 -28.72 -13.48
C LYS A 801 19.98 -30.16 -13.11
N ILE A 802 19.85 -31.06 -14.07
CA ILE A 802 20.14 -32.48 -13.92
C ILE A 802 21.38 -32.81 -14.71
N ASN A 803 22.40 -33.34 -14.03
CA ASN A 803 23.57 -33.89 -14.70
C ASN A 803 23.17 -35.20 -15.40
N PRO A 804 23.21 -35.25 -16.74
CA PRO A 804 22.80 -36.42 -17.50
C PRO A 804 23.74 -37.63 -17.28
N GLU A 805 24.99 -37.41 -16.88
CA GLU A 805 25.99 -38.48 -16.73
C GLU A 805 25.80 -39.28 -15.43
N THR A 806 25.24 -38.66 -14.40
CA THR A 806 25.02 -39.29 -13.09
C THR A 806 23.56 -39.66 -12.86
N CYS A 807 22.65 -39.16 -13.70
CA CYS A 807 21.22 -39.42 -13.57
C CYS A 807 20.91 -40.90 -13.85
N VAL A 808 20.26 -41.56 -12.90
CA VAL A 808 19.87 -42.98 -13.01
C VAL A 808 18.43 -43.20 -13.49
N GLY A 809 17.75 -42.15 -13.95
CA GLY A 809 16.39 -42.27 -14.51
C GLY A 809 15.30 -42.71 -13.50
N CYS A 810 15.50 -42.56 -12.18
CA CYS A 810 14.57 -43.07 -11.16
C CYS A 810 13.24 -42.29 -11.05
N GLN A 811 13.08 -41.21 -11.82
CA GLN A 811 11.87 -40.36 -11.95
C GLN A 811 11.32 -39.70 -10.67
N GLY A 812 11.86 -39.95 -9.48
CA GLY A 812 11.39 -39.30 -8.23
C GLY A 812 11.44 -37.77 -8.27
N CYS A 813 12.31 -37.18 -9.09
CA CYS A 813 12.34 -35.72 -9.31
C CYS A 813 11.09 -35.18 -10.04
N LEU A 814 10.46 -35.97 -10.92
CA LEU A 814 9.22 -35.60 -11.61
C LEU A 814 8.06 -35.47 -10.62
N GLU A 815 7.91 -36.46 -9.75
CA GLU A 815 6.79 -36.55 -8.79
C GLU A 815 6.76 -35.38 -7.80
N VAL A 816 7.94 -34.89 -7.40
CA VAL A 816 8.06 -33.81 -6.42
C VAL A 816 8.05 -32.41 -7.03
N CYS A 817 8.05 -32.27 -8.36
CA CYS A 817 8.07 -30.96 -9.00
C CYS A 817 6.65 -30.35 -9.06
N PRO A 818 6.32 -29.30 -8.29
CA PRO A 818 4.96 -28.75 -8.25
C PRO A 818 4.64 -27.83 -9.44
N PHE A 819 5.56 -27.76 -10.41
CA PHE A 819 5.51 -26.87 -11.57
C PHE A 819 5.57 -27.63 -12.90
N GLY A 820 5.67 -28.97 -12.87
CA GLY A 820 5.83 -29.77 -14.10
C GLY A 820 7.10 -29.41 -14.89
N ALA A 821 8.12 -28.85 -14.24
CA ALA A 821 9.32 -28.37 -14.91
C ALA A 821 10.27 -29.51 -15.32
N ILE A 822 9.98 -30.77 -14.99
CA ILE A 822 10.87 -31.90 -15.21
C ILE A 822 10.19 -32.90 -16.12
N THR A 823 10.88 -33.30 -17.19
CA THR A 823 10.45 -34.33 -18.12
C THR A 823 11.39 -35.53 -18.05
N TYR A 824 10.87 -36.70 -18.38
CA TYR A 824 11.64 -37.92 -18.50
C TYR A 824 11.86 -38.22 -20.00
N ILE A 825 13.11 -38.46 -20.37
CA ILE A 825 13.52 -38.77 -21.74
C ILE A 825 13.76 -40.27 -21.83
N GLU A 826 12.79 -41.00 -22.37
CA GLU A 826 12.79 -42.47 -22.41
C GLU A 826 14.05 -43.03 -23.10
N ASP A 827 14.38 -42.52 -24.28
CA ASP A 827 15.51 -43.00 -25.11
C ASP A 827 16.87 -42.91 -24.41
N ARG A 828 17.01 -41.95 -23.49
CA ARG A 828 18.28 -41.72 -22.77
C ARG A 828 18.23 -42.19 -21.32
N HIS A 829 17.07 -42.64 -20.84
CA HIS A 829 16.86 -43.05 -19.45
C HIS A 829 17.24 -41.97 -18.42
N ILE A 830 16.99 -40.69 -18.74
CA ILE A 830 17.32 -39.56 -17.85
C ILE A 830 16.18 -38.55 -17.74
N CYS A 831 16.22 -37.79 -16.65
CA CYS A 831 15.30 -36.67 -16.43
C CYS A 831 15.96 -35.36 -16.88
N GLN A 832 15.17 -34.40 -17.38
CA GLN A 832 15.64 -33.09 -17.81
C GLN A 832 14.76 -31.99 -17.21
N VAL A 833 15.38 -30.87 -16.80
CA VAL A 833 14.66 -29.70 -16.31
C VAL A 833 14.45 -28.70 -17.44
N ASN A 834 13.23 -28.22 -17.59
CA ASN A 834 12.92 -27.00 -18.32
C ASN A 834 13.21 -25.80 -17.40
N GLU A 835 14.31 -25.10 -17.68
CA GLU A 835 14.79 -23.97 -16.87
C GLU A 835 13.78 -22.81 -16.82
N ALA A 836 12.96 -22.62 -17.85
CA ALA A 836 11.95 -21.55 -17.87
C ALA A 836 10.77 -21.84 -16.93
N LEU A 837 10.43 -23.11 -16.73
CA LEU A 837 9.38 -23.55 -15.79
C LEU A 837 9.89 -23.67 -14.35
N CYS A 838 11.19 -23.89 -14.16
CA CYS A 838 11.77 -24.09 -12.84
C CYS A 838 11.68 -22.81 -11.99
N LYS A 839 11.10 -22.93 -10.79
CA LYS A 839 11.02 -21.84 -9.79
C LYS A 839 12.04 -21.96 -8.66
N GLY A 840 13.10 -22.76 -8.86
CA GLY A 840 14.20 -22.84 -7.89
C GLY A 840 13.86 -23.39 -6.52
N CYS A 841 12.73 -24.10 -6.34
CA CYS A 841 12.28 -24.55 -5.02
C CYS A 841 13.19 -25.61 -4.36
N GLY A 842 14.07 -26.27 -5.13
CA GLY A 842 15.02 -27.26 -4.61
C GLY A 842 14.43 -28.63 -4.25
N ALA A 843 13.11 -28.84 -4.34
CA ALA A 843 12.47 -30.10 -3.97
C ALA A 843 13.08 -31.31 -4.70
N CYS A 844 13.26 -31.20 -6.02
CA CYS A 844 13.88 -32.25 -6.82
C CYS A 844 15.36 -32.51 -6.47
N ALA A 845 16.10 -31.48 -6.06
CA ALA A 845 17.49 -31.61 -5.61
C ALA A 845 17.57 -32.37 -4.28
N ALA A 846 16.68 -32.04 -3.33
CA ALA A 846 16.60 -32.71 -2.04
C ALA A 846 16.15 -34.19 -2.16
N THR A 847 15.33 -34.53 -3.15
CA THR A 847 14.83 -35.90 -3.36
C THR A 847 15.79 -36.78 -4.16
N CYS A 848 16.73 -36.21 -4.93
CA CYS A 848 17.54 -36.98 -5.87
C CYS A 848 18.51 -37.96 -5.17
N PRO A 849 18.31 -39.29 -5.24
CA PRO A 849 19.15 -40.23 -4.52
C PRO A 849 20.57 -40.31 -5.10
N SER A 850 20.72 -40.07 -6.41
CA SER A 850 22.02 -40.04 -7.09
C SER A 850 22.72 -38.68 -7.01
N SER A 851 22.16 -37.71 -6.27
CA SER A 851 22.67 -36.33 -6.19
C SER A 851 22.94 -35.68 -7.55
N SER A 852 22.21 -36.10 -8.59
CA SER A 852 22.38 -35.63 -9.96
C SER A 852 21.63 -34.34 -10.25
N VAL A 853 20.64 -34.01 -9.41
CA VAL A 853 19.89 -32.76 -9.48
C VAL A 853 20.58 -31.76 -8.56
N GLU A 854 20.99 -30.61 -9.11
CA GLU A 854 21.60 -29.53 -8.35
C GLU A 854 20.79 -28.25 -8.51
N LEU A 855 20.51 -27.56 -7.40
CA LEU A 855 19.93 -26.22 -7.42
C LEU A 855 21.06 -25.19 -7.48
N PHE A 856 21.15 -24.44 -8.57
CA PHE A 856 22.18 -23.43 -8.74
C PHE A 856 21.99 -22.29 -7.73
N GLY A 857 23.08 -21.80 -7.12
CA GLY A 857 23.05 -20.85 -6.00
C GLY A 857 22.79 -21.47 -4.61
N PHE A 858 22.32 -22.72 -4.57
CA PHE A 858 22.07 -23.49 -3.34
C PHE A 858 22.56 -24.95 -3.47
N ARG A 859 23.72 -25.14 -4.09
CA ARG A 859 24.34 -26.46 -4.24
C ARG A 859 24.68 -27.06 -2.86
N PRO A 860 24.71 -28.39 -2.70
CA PRO A 860 25.04 -29.02 -1.42
C PRO A 860 26.34 -28.50 -0.81
N LYS A 861 27.41 -28.32 -1.59
CA LYS A 861 28.69 -27.74 -1.12
C LYS A 861 28.53 -26.33 -0.52
N GLN A 862 27.64 -25.50 -1.08
CA GLN A 862 27.38 -24.13 -0.62
C GLN A 862 26.59 -24.14 0.68
N LEU A 863 25.55 -24.97 0.76
CA LEU A 863 24.71 -25.13 1.95
C LEU A 863 25.48 -25.75 3.13
N LEU A 864 26.25 -26.82 2.88
CA LEU A 864 27.06 -27.46 3.90
C LEU A 864 28.12 -26.51 4.45
N ALA A 865 28.81 -25.75 3.60
CA ALA A 865 29.75 -24.73 4.06
C ALA A 865 29.07 -23.67 4.96
N GLN A 866 27.83 -23.28 4.63
CA GLN A 866 27.05 -22.38 5.46
C GLN A 866 26.72 -23.00 6.83
N VAL A 867 26.29 -24.26 6.86
CA VAL A 867 25.96 -25.00 8.08
C VAL A 867 27.19 -25.24 8.94
N ASP A 868 28.28 -25.75 8.36
CA ASP A 868 29.53 -26.05 9.07
C ASP A 868 30.09 -24.82 9.76
N LYS A 869 29.97 -23.65 9.12
CA LYS A 869 30.43 -22.38 9.71
C LYS A 869 29.49 -21.82 10.78
N ALA A 870 28.23 -22.23 10.82
CA ALA A 870 27.37 -21.89 11.95
C ALA A 870 27.84 -22.52 13.27
N PHE A 871 28.57 -23.64 13.21
CA PHE A 871 29.05 -24.39 14.37
C PHE A 871 30.57 -24.34 14.59
N ALA A 872 31.31 -23.65 13.72
CA ALA A 872 32.74 -23.48 13.88
C ALA A 872 33.00 -22.51 15.05
N ILE A 873 33.48 -23.02 16.19
CA ILE A 873 33.85 -22.19 17.36
C ILE A 873 35.14 -21.42 17.05
#